data_AF-A0A328EJB2-F1
#
_entry.id   AF-A0A328EJB2-F1
#
_cell.length_a   1.000
_cell.length_b   1.000
_cell.length_c   1.000
_cell.angle_alpha   90.00
_cell.angle_beta   90.00
_cell.angle_gamma   90.00
#
_symmetry.space_group_name_H-M   'P 1'
#
loop_
_entity.id
_entity.type
_entity.pdbx_description
1 polymer ?
#
loop_
_entity_poly.entity_id
_entity_poly.type
_entity_poly.pdbx_seq_one_letter_code
_entity_poly.pdbx_strand_id
1 'polypeptide(L)'
;MFVHLHNHSHYSILEGLPKPKDYVEKAKELGMPAVALTDTSNIHGCHELYKEAYYAGIKAILGTEIFVISSLDSSVSHKLVLLAKSLKGYQNIISLTSKASLDNPGRQAKIDFSDIIELKKNSPDLEIICLSGPISGEIPFYILSGKTEEQIFEKIKEYQEIFGKENYFLELLYHDDIPKQNFVTDELIKISKKYEIPVVACNNCYYIEKQDKKTQDVIMAMGTGHEIENPDRPTMMNGDYSFFTEEEMQALFGFIPEALENTVKIAEMVDIKIETGGILIPTFELPEEHQKIYEEALEFEKNDYEKFGIKKLSSDEWYLRYLSFAGLNWRFDTNISREIIFKLVQKLDKPSLEKKLTETSPEELKALSLTYYSDEKKEILKSFSEDIQNKIERLEYELVVVHEMGFDAYFLIVADYINWARNNGIPVGPGRGSAAGSLMAYLSGITDINPLPYKLLFERFLNPARVSMPDIDTDFADTGRDKVVEYCRNKYGADHVAQICTFGTFAARAAVKDVGRVMGIPFAEMNNLAKLIPEKPGTKLRGALEDSIEFKEAYETNPKYKEIIDNALKIEGNVRQIGVHACAVIIAPKPMTNFTALQHPPKDAESIVTQYSAYPLEDLGLLKMDFLGLRNLTIIKRAQEIIKNNKGVDVDILKIDLNERQVLDIFCAGDTTGVFQFESDGMRIETKEYSYEEKLLKEKEILGIFVSGHPLDGLKTYCAKRSRNTKKMKMNFEKLLEIDKKENPEKYLPENPSQENSENPAKKEFKEEIVQTVGYITDYRKVVTKTGKTMGFLKCEGFDFDFEVVIFPKDIEKYAEKLDSNLVVIVTGGLDINFEYKRKSIRAKELKITSISMIREQARDLGIFDGSRRFINNELNAIKDEDESIGEEKIKNNSEKYSVLPENFDEKLEKEISENKGIEIQEFIVNIPPIAKKEDLFDFKDFLQKQEIGEIKIILDLRGQKKDTNISIKNLGNLKNWIGEKWG
;
A
#
# COMPACT_ATOMS: atom_id res chain seq x y z
N MET A 1 20.83 -45.18 4.00
CA MET A 1 20.16 -43.87 3.97
C MET A 1 20.74 -43.02 5.09
N PHE A 2 20.99 -41.74 4.84
CA PHE A 2 21.61 -40.82 5.80
C PHE A 2 20.88 -39.47 5.81
N VAL A 3 20.89 -38.77 6.96
CA VAL A 3 20.30 -37.44 7.15
C VAL A 3 21.30 -36.55 7.88
N HIS A 4 21.56 -35.35 7.36
CA HIS A 4 22.38 -34.35 8.07
C HIS A 4 21.57 -33.69 9.19
N LEU A 5 22.09 -33.79 10.42
CA LEU A 5 21.43 -33.31 11.65
C LEU A 5 22.08 -32.07 12.30
N HIS A 6 23.26 -31.67 11.85
CA HIS A 6 24.01 -30.54 12.40
C HIS A 6 24.52 -29.67 11.24
N ASN A 7 23.79 -28.59 10.94
CA ASN A 7 24.05 -27.71 9.79
C ASN A 7 23.83 -26.24 10.16
N HIS A 8 24.71 -25.39 9.68
CA HIS A 8 24.67 -23.93 9.88
C HIS A 8 24.36 -23.21 8.58
N SER A 9 23.38 -22.33 8.62
CA SER A 9 23.02 -21.45 7.50
C SER A 9 23.66 -20.07 7.68
N HIS A 10 23.36 -19.15 6.76
CA HIS A 10 23.73 -17.75 6.87
C HIS A 10 23.13 -17.02 8.09
N TYR A 11 22.21 -17.68 8.83
CA TYR A 11 21.67 -17.21 10.10
C TYR A 11 22.57 -17.55 11.30
N SER A 12 23.53 -18.46 11.16
CA SER A 12 24.80 -18.40 11.90
C SER A 12 25.62 -17.24 11.33
N ILE A 13 25.26 -16.02 11.75
CA ILE A 13 25.69 -14.75 11.16
C ILE A 13 27.22 -14.67 11.14
N LEU A 14 27.76 -14.48 9.93
CA LEU A 14 29.20 -14.41 9.66
C LEU A 14 29.98 -15.70 9.99
N GLU A 15 29.31 -16.85 10.01
CA GLU A 15 29.91 -18.19 10.16
C GLU A 15 29.49 -19.13 9.02
N GLY A 16 28.18 -19.26 8.78
CA GLY A 16 27.60 -20.12 7.75
C GLY A 16 27.36 -19.40 6.42
N LEU A 17 27.47 -20.14 5.31
CA LEU A 17 27.27 -19.62 3.96
C LEU A 17 25.87 -19.92 3.36
N PRO A 18 25.30 -21.13 3.48
CA PRO A 18 24.08 -21.50 2.76
C PRO A 18 22.85 -20.81 3.30
N LYS A 19 21.85 -20.58 2.46
CA LYS A 19 20.49 -20.28 2.90
C LYS A 19 19.78 -21.58 3.29
N PRO A 20 18.77 -21.56 4.18
CA PRO A 20 17.99 -22.75 4.50
C PRO A 20 17.45 -23.48 3.25
N LYS A 21 17.04 -22.73 2.22
CA LYS A 21 16.61 -23.28 0.92
C LYS A 21 17.69 -24.11 0.22
N ASP A 22 18.95 -23.70 0.28
CA ASP A 22 20.05 -24.38 -0.41
C ASP A 22 20.26 -25.79 0.18
N TYR A 23 20.10 -25.94 1.51
CA TYR A 23 20.12 -27.24 2.17
C TYR A 23 18.97 -28.14 1.74
N VAL A 24 17.77 -27.59 1.60
CA VAL A 24 16.59 -28.34 1.13
C VAL A 24 16.77 -28.81 -0.31
N GLU A 25 17.25 -27.92 -1.19
CA GLU A 25 17.54 -28.26 -2.59
C GLU A 25 18.60 -29.36 -2.69
N LYS A 26 19.68 -29.26 -1.91
CA LYS A 26 20.74 -30.28 -1.92
C LYS A 26 20.28 -31.61 -1.32
N ALA A 27 19.55 -31.59 -0.21
CA ALA A 27 18.98 -32.80 0.38
C ALA A 27 18.05 -33.52 -0.61
N LYS A 28 17.26 -32.76 -1.40
CA LYS A 28 16.41 -33.32 -2.45
C LYS A 28 17.21 -33.95 -3.58
N GLU A 29 18.25 -33.27 -4.05
CA GLU A 29 19.17 -33.77 -5.08
C GLU A 29 19.78 -35.11 -4.67
N LEU A 30 20.19 -35.22 -3.40
CA LEU A 30 20.83 -36.41 -2.84
C LEU A 30 19.86 -37.49 -2.36
N GLY A 31 18.54 -37.28 -2.50
CA GLY A 31 17.52 -38.26 -2.10
C GLY A 31 17.38 -38.44 -0.58
N MET A 32 17.81 -37.46 0.22
CA MET A 32 17.67 -37.50 1.68
C MET A 32 16.20 -37.22 2.09
N PRO A 33 15.64 -37.98 3.05
CA PRO A 33 14.24 -37.83 3.45
C PRO A 33 13.98 -36.60 4.35
N ALA A 34 15.03 -36.06 4.97
CA ALA A 34 14.96 -34.99 5.96
C ALA A 34 16.24 -34.16 5.96
N VAL A 35 16.17 -32.96 6.54
CA VAL A 35 17.33 -32.09 6.80
C VAL A 35 17.09 -31.26 8.06
N ALA A 36 18.14 -31.11 8.89
CA ALA A 36 18.09 -30.27 10.07
C ALA A 36 18.74 -28.89 9.86
N LEU A 37 18.31 -27.90 10.63
CA LEU A 37 18.99 -26.62 10.78
C LEU A 37 19.27 -26.37 12.26
N THR A 38 20.51 -26.04 12.58
CA THR A 38 21.02 -25.90 13.95
C THR A 38 21.91 -24.67 14.05
N ASP A 39 21.37 -23.50 13.65
CA ASP A 39 22.11 -22.24 13.71
C ASP A 39 22.56 -21.90 15.14
N THR A 40 23.63 -21.11 15.23
CA THR A 40 24.38 -20.83 16.46
C THR A 40 23.57 -19.95 17.42
N SER A 41 23.08 -20.53 18.52
CA SER A 41 22.26 -19.91 19.57
C SER A 41 21.07 -19.09 19.07
N ASN A 42 20.49 -19.45 17.93
CA ASN A 42 19.33 -18.78 17.36
C ASN A 42 18.48 -19.75 16.53
N ILE A 43 17.26 -19.29 16.20
CA ILE A 43 16.32 -20.04 15.36
C ILE A 43 15.88 -19.25 14.12
N HIS A 44 16.62 -18.21 13.70
CA HIS A 44 16.18 -17.25 12.68
C HIS A 44 15.72 -17.93 11.37
N GLY A 45 16.42 -18.99 10.94
CA GLY A 45 16.13 -19.72 9.70
C GLY A 45 15.14 -20.88 9.82
N CYS A 46 14.65 -21.22 11.02
CA CYS A 46 13.83 -22.42 11.23
C CYS A 46 12.51 -22.39 10.45
N HIS A 47 11.80 -21.26 10.43
CA HIS A 47 10.54 -21.15 9.67
C HIS A 47 10.78 -21.22 8.16
N GLU A 48 11.85 -20.60 7.66
CA GLU A 48 12.25 -20.68 6.25
C GLU A 48 12.55 -22.14 5.85
N LEU A 49 13.32 -22.86 6.67
CA LEU A 49 13.58 -24.29 6.47
C LEU A 49 12.28 -25.10 6.43
N TYR A 50 11.39 -24.88 7.40
CA TYR A 50 10.12 -25.60 7.51
C TYR A 50 9.30 -25.47 6.23
N LYS A 51 9.18 -24.23 5.73
CA LYS A 51 8.38 -23.91 4.56
C LYS A 51 8.99 -24.46 3.27
N GLU A 52 10.28 -24.25 3.06
CA GLU A 52 10.98 -24.74 1.86
C GLU A 52 10.99 -26.28 1.83
N ALA A 53 11.23 -26.93 2.96
CA ALA A 53 11.20 -28.39 3.07
C ALA A 53 9.80 -28.95 2.79
N TYR A 54 8.74 -28.31 3.33
CA TYR A 54 7.36 -28.67 3.05
C TYR A 54 7.05 -28.65 1.55
N TYR A 55 7.42 -27.58 0.83
CA TYR A 55 7.22 -27.51 -0.63
C TYR A 55 8.10 -28.47 -1.42
N ALA A 56 9.28 -28.81 -0.90
CA ALA A 56 10.18 -29.77 -1.52
C ALA A 56 9.75 -31.22 -1.32
N GLY A 57 8.88 -31.51 -0.35
CA GLY A 57 8.49 -32.86 0.07
C GLY A 57 9.51 -33.53 0.99
N ILE A 58 10.29 -32.74 1.74
CA ILE A 58 11.33 -33.17 2.68
C ILE A 58 10.90 -32.83 4.09
N LYS A 59 11.26 -33.67 5.07
CA LYS A 59 10.99 -33.37 6.48
C LYS A 59 12.02 -32.36 7.03
N ALA A 60 11.55 -31.23 7.54
CA ALA A 60 12.38 -30.29 8.29
C ALA A 60 12.58 -30.75 9.74
N ILE A 61 13.81 -30.67 10.22
CA ILE A 61 14.16 -30.88 11.63
C ILE A 61 14.64 -29.53 12.19
N LEU A 62 13.87 -28.95 13.11
CA LEU A 62 14.13 -27.61 13.64
C LEU A 62 14.98 -27.73 14.91
N GLY A 63 16.08 -26.98 14.99
CA GLY A 63 16.99 -27.06 16.11
C GLY A 63 17.89 -25.83 16.26
N THR A 64 18.85 -25.93 17.16
CA THR A 64 19.88 -24.92 17.40
C THR A 64 21.13 -25.56 18.03
N GLU A 65 22.30 -25.01 17.72
CA GLU A 65 23.53 -25.27 18.46
C GLU A 65 23.69 -24.18 19.52
N ILE A 66 23.44 -24.49 20.80
CA ILE A 66 23.40 -23.51 21.89
C ILE A 66 24.66 -23.60 22.78
N PHE A 67 25.14 -22.45 23.25
CA PHE A 67 26.19 -22.39 24.26
C PHE A 67 25.62 -22.57 25.67
N VAL A 68 26.21 -23.49 26.44
CA VAL A 68 25.84 -23.79 27.83
C VAL A 68 27.04 -23.54 28.73
N ILE A 69 26.90 -22.66 29.71
CA ILE A 69 27.95 -22.36 30.69
C ILE A 69 28.19 -23.60 31.57
N SER A 70 29.45 -23.95 31.79
CA SER A 70 29.82 -25.08 32.64
C SER A 70 29.42 -24.80 34.09
N SER A 71 28.84 -25.80 34.76
CA SER A 71 28.55 -25.74 36.20
C SER A 71 29.81 -25.75 37.07
N LEU A 72 30.96 -26.15 36.50
CA LEU A 72 32.24 -26.22 37.20
C LEU A 72 33.06 -24.92 37.06
N ASP A 73 32.94 -24.25 35.92
CA ASP A 73 33.67 -23.02 35.61
C ASP A 73 32.83 -22.09 34.74
N SER A 74 32.39 -20.96 35.30
CA SER A 74 31.55 -19.99 34.61
C SER A 74 32.26 -19.23 33.49
N SER A 75 33.59 -19.35 33.38
CA SER A 75 34.37 -18.81 32.26
C SER A 75 34.36 -19.72 31.03
N VAL A 76 33.94 -20.98 31.19
CA VAL A 76 33.88 -21.98 30.12
C VAL A 76 32.42 -22.19 29.71
N SER A 77 32.19 -22.24 28.39
CA SER A 77 30.91 -22.61 27.82
C SER A 77 31.09 -23.70 26.78
N HIS A 78 30.19 -24.67 26.80
CA HIS A 78 30.19 -25.82 25.92
C HIS A 78 29.07 -25.70 24.89
N LYS A 79 29.30 -26.25 23.69
CA LYS A 79 28.27 -26.31 22.66
C LYS A 79 27.41 -27.55 22.82
N LEU A 80 26.10 -27.40 22.67
CA LEU A 80 25.11 -28.47 22.76
C LEU A 80 24.13 -28.36 21.58
N VAL A 81 23.84 -29.46 20.90
CA VAL A 81 22.92 -29.45 19.75
C VAL A 81 21.55 -29.94 20.20
N LEU A 82 20.52 -29.13 19.99
CA LEU A 82 19.14 -29.43 20.37
C LEU A 82 18.27 -29.50 19.12
N LEU A 83 17.50 -30.58 18.98
CA LEU A 83 16.57 -30.82 17.89
C LEU A 83 15.15 -31.04 18.45
N ALA A 84 14.17 -30.34 17.89
CA ALA A 84 12.78 -30.49 18.30
C ALA A 84 12.19 -31.79 17.76
N LYS A 85 11.60 -32.61 18.64
CA LYS A 85 10.84 -33.81 18.26
C LYS A 85 9.40 -33.49 17.86
N SER A 86 8.83 -32.43 18.45
CA SER A 86 7.45 -32.01 18.29
C SER A 86 7.33 -30.48 18.33
N LEU A 87 6.13 -29.94 18.09
CA LEU A 87 5.87 -28.51 18.28
C LEU A 87 6.14 -28.05 19.73
N LYS A 88 5.83 -28.88 20.73
CA LYS A 88 6.12 -28.61 22.14
C LYS A 88 7.63 -28.57 22.38
N GLY A 89 8.38 -29.52 21.81
CA GLY A 89 9.84 -29.51 21.85
C GLY A 89 10.43 -28.26 21.20
N TYR A 90 9.83 -27.80 20.10
CA TYR A 90 10.23 -26.58 19.43
C TYR A 90 9.99 -25.33 20.29
N GLN A 91 8.85 -25.25 21.00
CA GLN A 91 8.57 -24.18 21.97
C GLN A 91 9.55 -24.16 23.15
N ASN A 92 9.99 -25.34 23.60
CA ASN A 92 11.02 -25.46 24.62
C ASN A 92 12.39 -24.94 24.12
N ILE A 93 12.76 -25.24 22.86
CA ILE A 93 13.96 -24.66 22.22
C ILE A 93 13.84 -23.14 22.07
N ILE A 94 12.67 -22.64 21.65
CA ILE A 94 12.38 -21.20 21.57
C ILE A 94 12.62 -20.53 22.93
N SER A 95 12.16 -21.16 24.02
CA SER A 95 12.32 -20.63 25.38
C SER A 95 13.79 -20.54 25.79
N LEU A 96 14.58 -21.59 25.56
CA LEU A 96 16.03 -21.58 25.84
C LEU A 96 16.76 -20.53 25.02
N THR A 97 16.45 -20.45 23.73
CA THR A 97 17.08 -19.52 22.79
C THR A 97 16.76 -18.06 23.15
N SER A 98 15.51 -17.81 23.58
CA SER A 98 15.09 -16.50 24.07
C SER A 98 15.88 -16.10 25.31
N LYS A 99 15.98 -17.01 26.28
CA LYS A 99 16.75 -16.78 27.51
C LYS A 99 18.21 -16.52 27.20
N ALA A 100 18.82 -17.33 26.33
CA ALA A 100 20.20 -17.18 25.89
C ALA A 100 20.49 -15.77 25.35
N SER A 101 19.56 -15.24 24.55
CA SER A 101 19.72 -13.95 23.87
C SER A 101 19.39 -12.77 24.78
N LEU A 102 18.35 -12.88 25.60
CA LEU A 102 17.90 -11.81 26.50
C LEU A 102 18.85 -11.62 27.69
N ASP A 103 19.40 -12.70 28.26
CA ASP A 103 20.30 -12.61 29.41
C ASP A 103 21.73 -12.15 29.01
N ASN A 104 22.04 -12.11 27.70
CA ASN A 104 23.36 -11.76 27.17
C ASN A 104 23.30 -10.62 26.12
N PRO A 105 22.79 -9.42 26.46
CA PRO A 105 22.63 -8.34 25.49
C PRO A 105 23.97 -7.90 24.89
N GLY A 106 24.05 -7.86 23.56
CA GLY A 106 25.24 -7.45 22.82
C GLY A 106 26.45 -8.39 22.96
N ARG A 107 26.25 -9.61 23.48
CA ARG A 107 27.28 -10.63 23.68
C ARG A 107 26.85 -11.95 23.06
N GLN A 108 27.74 -12.95 23.12
CA GLN A 108 27.41 -14.31 22.70
C GLN A 108 26.26 -14.86 23.54
N ALA A 109 25.18 -15.29 22.87
CA ALA A 109 24.01 -15.86 23.50
C ALA A 109 24.33 -17.25 24.08
N LYS A 110 24.13 -17.40 25.39
CA LYS A 110 24.44 -18.61 26.16
C LYS A 110 23.48 -18.77 27.33
N ILE A 111 23.27 -20.00 27.77
CA ILE A 111 22.44 -20.35 28.93
C ILE A 111 23.29 -20.96 30.04
N ASP A 112 22.81 -20.91 31.27
CA ASP A 112 23.35 -21.69 32.36
C ASP A 112 22.79 -23.12 32.30
N PHE A 113 23.56 -24.12 32.73
CA PHE A 113 23.07 -25.50 32.81
C PHE A 113 21.81 -25.62 33.69
N SER A 114 21.68 -24.75 34.70
CA SER A 114 20.48 -24.66 35.55
C SER A 114 19.21 -24.29 34.78
N ASP A 115 19.32 -23.58 33.66
CA ASP A 115 18.17 -23.17 32.86
C ASP A 115 17.52 -24.37 32.17
N ILE A 116 18.33 -25.34 31.76
CA ILE A 116 17.86 -26.61 31.19
C ILE A 116 17.13 -27.42 32.28
N ILE A 117 17.67 -27.43 33.50
CA ILE A 117 17.03 -28.10 34.65
C ILE A 117 15.71 -27.42 35.00
N GLU A 118 15.65 -26.09 35.00
CA GLU A 118 14.43 -25.34 35.25
C GLU A 118 13.38 -25.61 34.16
N LEU A 119 13.78 -25.63 32.90
CA LEU A 119 12.90 -25.97 31.79
C LEU A 119 12.33 -27.39 31.96
N LYS A 120 13.16 -28.37 32.34
CA LYS A 120 12.71 -29.75 32.62
C LYS A 120 11.71 -29.83 33.77
N LYS A 121 11.85 -28.98 34.81
CA LYS A 121 10.87 -28.91 35.90
C LYS A 121 9.53 -28.33 35.43
N ASN A 122 9.58 -27.33 34.57
CA ASN A 122 8.38 -26.66 34.04
C ASN A 122 7.69 -27.48 32.93
N SER A 123 8.46 -28.28 32.19
CA SER A 123 8.00 -29.19 31.14
C SER A 123 8.63 -30.58 31.33
N PRO A 124 7.98 -31.49 32.09
CA PRO A 124 8.51 -32.83 32.36
C PRO A 124 8.83 -33.62 31.09
N ASP A 125 8.01 -33.47 30.04
CA ASP A 125 8.30 -33.97 28.70
C ASP A 125 8.88 -32.83 27.86
N LEU A 126 10.22 -32.80 27.75
CA LEU A 126 10.90 -31.76 26.97
C LEU A 126 10.66 -31.92 25.47
N GLU A 127 10.49 -33.16 24.99
CA GLU A 127 10.37 -33.50 23.56
C GLU A 127 11.51 -32.91 22.70
N ILE A 128 12.71 -32.83 23.27
CA ILE A 128 13.95 -32.39 22.61
C ILE A 128 14.90 -33.57 22.51
N ILE A 129 15.46 -33.77 21.33
CA ILE A 129 16.60 -34.65 21.09
C ILE A 129 17.87 -33.82 21.27
N CYS A 130 18.83 -34.36 22.01
CA CYS A 130 20.06 -33.69 22.40
C CYS A 130 21.27 -34.49 21.88
N LEU A 131 22.16 -33.82 21.15
CA LEU A 131 23.44 -34.39 20.72
C LEU A 131 24.55 -33.82 21.61
N SER A 132 25.55 -34.64 21.94
CA SER A 132 26.64 -34.25 22.85
C SER A 132 27.49 -33.05 22.39
N GLY A 133 27.34 -32.64 21.13
CA GLY A 133 28.01 -31.49 20.54
C GLY A 133 29.36 -31.84 19.89
N PRO A 134 29.95 -30.86 19.18
CA PRO A 134 31.27 -31.00 18.54
C PRO A 134 32.39 -31.02 19.57
N ILE A 135 33.67 -30.91 19.18
CA ILE A 135 34.81 -30.94 20.13
C ILE A 135 34.73 -29.93 21.27
N SER A 136 33.99 -28.82 21.07
CA SER A 136 33.71 -27.81 22.09
C SER A 136 32.55 -28.16 23.03
N GLY A 137 31.93 -29.34 22.87
CA GLY A 137 30.91 -29.87 23.77
C GLY A 137 31.49 -30.34 25.10
N GLU A 138 30.61 -30.54 26.08
CA GLU A 138 31.04 -30.83 27.46
C GLU A 138 31.63 -32.24 27.60
N ILE A 139 31.03 -33.24 26.94
CA ILE A 139 31.54 -34.62 26.98
C ILE A 139 32.91 -34.73 26.29
N PRO A 140 33.11 -34.19 25.06
CA PRO A 140 34.44 -34.01 24.46
C PRO A 140 35.44 -33.32 25.38
N PHE A 141 35.04 -32.23 26.05
CA PHE A 141 35.90 -31.53 27.00
C PHE A 141 36.33 -32.41 28.19
N TYR A 142 35.43 -33.24 28.73
CA TYR A 142 35.76 -34.17 29.82
C TYR A 142 36.81 -35.21 29.38
N ILE A 143 36.68 -35.74 28.17
CA ILE A 143 37.65 -36.68 27.57
C ILE A 143 39.02 -35.99 27.43
N LEU A 144 39.05 -34.79 26.86
CA LEU A 144 40.28 -34.02 26.64
C LEU A 144 40.95 -33.60 27.97
N SER A 145 40.15 -33.39 29.01
CA SER A 145 40.63 -33.03 30.36
C SER A 145 41.09 -34.24 31.18
N GLY A 146 41.01 -35.46 30.64
CA GLY A 146 41.46 -36.68 31.31
C GLY A 146 40.57 -37.11 32.48
N LYS A 147 39.27 -36.79 32.44
CA LYS A 147 38.29 -37.31 33.40
C LYS A 147 38.15 -38.83 33.24
N THR A 148 37.80 -39.53 34.32
CA THR A 148 37.62 -41.00 34.25
C THR A 148 36.37 -41.36 33.46
N GLU A 149 36.32 -42.56 32.90
CA GLU A 149 35.14 -43.07 32.18
C GLU A 149 33.88 -43.01 33.05
N GLU A 150 33.99 -43.28 34.36
CA GLU A 150 32.87 -43.19 35.30
C GLU A 150 32.35 -41.75 35.43
N GLN A 151 33.24 -40.76 35.53
CA GLN A 151 32.85 -39.35 35.61
C GLN A 151 32.18 -38.86 34.32
N ILE A 152 32.68 -39.30 33.17
CA ILE A 152 32.07 -39.01 31.87
C ILE A 152 30.66 -39.64 31.80
N PHE A 153 30.54 -40.89 32.22
CA PHE A 153 29.27 -41.60 32.23
C PHE A 153 28.25 -40.98 33.19
N GLU A 154 28.68 -40.54 34.37
CA GLU A 154 27.83 -39.79 35.32
C GLU A 154 27.26 -38.52 34.67
N LYS A 155 28.09 -37.78 33.93
CA LYS A 155 27.63 -36.58 33.23
C LYS A 155 26.67 -36.90 32.09
N ILE A 156 26.93 -37.96 31.32
CA ILE A 156 26.01 -38.44 30.28
C ILE A 156 24.66 -38.85 30.91
N LYS A 157 24.69 -39.50 32.08
CA LYS A 157 23.48 -39.90 32.79
C LYS A 157 22.65 -38.69 33.22
N GLU A 158 23.29 -37.61 33.66
CA GLU A 158 22.60 -36.35 33.97
C GLU A 158 21.84 -35.81 32.74
N TYR A 159 22.48 -35.80 31.56
CA TYR A 159 21.82 -35.44 30.32
C TYR A 159 20.67 -36.40 29.95
N GLN A 160 20.85 -37.71 30.12
CA GLN A 160 19.80 -38.70 29.88
C GLN A 160 18.61 -38.58 30.85
N GLU A 161 18.83 -38.15 32.09
CA GLU A 161 17.77 -37.87 33.07
C GLU A 161 16.95 -36.63 32.68
N ILE A 162 17.59 -35.65 32.04
CA ILE A 162 16.95 -34.43 31.53
C ILE A 162 16.17 -34.73 30.24
N PHE A 163 16.85 -35.20 29.20
CA PHE A 163 16.27 -35.34 27.85
C PHE A 163 15.55 -36.67 27.61
N GLY A 164 15.85 -37.69 28.40
CA GLY A 164 15.43 -39.08 28.16
C GLY A 164 16.54 -39.88 27.49
N LYS A 165 16.69 -41.15 27.88
CA LYS A 165 17.76 -42.04 27.38
C LYS A 165 17.70 -42.23 25.88
N GLU A 166 16.50 -42.27 25.33
CA GLU A 166 16.20 -42.44 23.92
C GLU A 166 16.35 -41.15 23.09
N ASN A 167 16.49 -39.99 23.75
CA ASN A 167 16.61 -38.69 23.11
C ASN A 167 18.00 -38.07 23.28
N TYR A 168 18.97 -38.77 23.89
CA TYR A 168 20.35 -38.28 24.04
C TYR A 168 21.32 -39.15 23.25
N PHE A 169 22.07 -38.53 22.34
CA PHE A 169 22.99 -39.21 21.44
C PHE A 169 24.40 -38.64 21.55
N LEU A 170 25.42 -39.50 21.50
CA LEU A 170 26.80 -39.07 21.35
C LEU A 170 27.07 -38.72 19.89
N GLU A 171 27.43 -37.47 19.64
CA GLU A 171 27.74 -36.96 18.32
C GLU A 171 29.16 -37.37 17.90
N LEU A 172 29.27 -38.03 16.74
CA LEU A 172 30.53 -38.47 16.18
C LEU A 172 30.88 -37.63 14.95
N LEU A 173 32.08 -37.06 14.97
CA LEU A 173 32.64 -36.20 13.94
C LEU A 173 34.08 -36.63 13.63
N TYR A 174 34.44 -36.75 12.35
CA TYR A 174 35.82 -36.98 11.93
C TYR A 174 36.31 -35.77 11.14
N HIS A 175 37.27 -35.05 11.71
CA HIS A 175 37.89 -33.85 11.11
C HIS A 175 39.38 -33.85 11.44
N ASP A 176 40.22 -34.16 10.45
CA ASP A 176 41.67 -34.31 10.62
C ASP A 176 42.37 -32.97 10.89
N ASP A 177 41.75 -31.85 10.50
CA ASP A 177 42.25 -30.50 10.74
C ASP A 177 42.10 -30.03 12.18
N ILE A 178 41.20 -30.66 12.95
CA ILE A 178 40.96 -30.33 14.35
C ILE A 178 41.86 -31.20 15.25
N PRO A 179 42.78 -30.61 16.03
CA PRO A 179 43.62 -31.37 16.94
C PRO A 179 42.81 -32.23 17.91
N LYS A 180 43.13 -33.53 17.96
CA LYS A 180 42.51 -34.55 18.84
C LYS A 180 41.03 -34.86 18.56
N GLN A 181 40.42 -34.36 17.49
CA GLN A 181 39.02 -34.70 17.15
C GLN A 181 38.82 -36.22 17.02
N ASN A 182 39.61 -36.87 16.18
CA ASN A 182 39.45 -38.31 15.92
C ASN A 182 39.68 -39.14 17.20
N PHE A 183 40.62 -38.71 18.07
CA PHE A 183 40.83 -39.34 19.37
C PHE A 183 39.58 -39.24 20.25
N VAL A 184 38.95 -38.07 20.33
CA VAL A 184 37.69 -37.88 21.08
C VAL A 184 36.60 -38.78 20.51
N THR A 185 36.44 -38.82 19.19
CA THR A 185 35.44 -39.65 18.51
C THR A 185 35.64 -41.14 18.82
N ASP A 186 36.88 -41.62 18.79
CA ASP A 186 37.19 -43.01 19.14
C ASP A 186 36.89 -43.34 20.62
N GLU A 187 37.15 -42.41 21.54
CA GLU A 187 36.77 -42.56 22.95
C GLU A 187 35.25 -42.53 23.16
N LEU A 188 34.51 -41.67 22.46
CA LEU A 188 33.05 -41.65 22.48
C LEU A 188 32.47 -42.99 22.03
N ILE A 189 33.04 -43.61 20.99
CA ILE A 189 32.65 -44.94 20.50
C ILE A 189 32.90 -46.03 21.56
N LYS A 190 34.03 -45.96 22.29
CA LYS A 190 34.32 -46.91 23.39
C LYS A 190 33.31 -46.77 24.53
N ILE A 191 33.02 -45.54 24.94
CA ILE A 191 32.04 -45.23 25.98
C ILE A 191 30.64 -45.70 25.55
N SER A 192 30.24 -45.41 24.31
CA SER A 192 28.99 -45.87 23.71
C SER A 192 28.83 -47.39 23.81
N LYS A 193 29.83 -48.17 23.37
CA LYS A 193 29.79 -49.65 23.42
C LYS A 193 29.74 -50.20 24.83
N LYS A 194 30.44 -49.57 25.78
CA LYS A 194 30.52 -50.04 27.17
C LYS A 194 29.23 -49.78 27.95
N TYR A 195 28.60 -48.62 27.72
CA TYR A 195 27.45 -48.17 28.49
C TYR A 195 26.12 -48.17 27.70
N GLU A 196 26.14 -48.72 26.47
CA GLU A 196 24.98 -48.83 25.58
C GLU A 196 24.29 -47.48 25.30
N ILE A 197 25.10 -46.44 25.06
CA ILE A 197 24.62 -45.09 24.74
C ILE A 197 24.57 -44.95 23.21
N PRO A 198 23.45 -44.50 22.62
CA PRO A 198 23.36 -44.39 21.17
C PRO A 198 24.28 -43.28 20.63
N VAL A 199 24.82 -43.51 19.45
CA VAL A 199 25.69 -42.58 18.71
C VAL A 199 25.02 -42.08 17.45
N VAL A 200 25.45 -40.93 16.95
CA VAL A 200 24.98 -40.38 15.67
C VAL A 200 26.13 -39.76 14.90
N ALA A 201 26.16 -39.98 13.58
CA ALA A 201 27.17 -39.39 12.70
C ALA A 201 26.73 -38.02 12.18
N CYS A 202 27.62 -37.03 12.28
CA CYS A 202 27.43 -35.68 11.77
C CYS A 202 28.68 -35.21 11.01
N ASN A 203 28.55 -34.15 10.20
CA ASN A 203 29.71 -33.45 9.60
C ASN A 203 29.87 -31.99 10.07
N ASN A 204 28.85 -31.43 10.75
CA ASN A 204 28.81 -30.03 11.18
C ASN A 204 29.01 -29.05 10.00
N CYS A 205 28.02 -28.98 9.11
CA CYS A 205 28.16 -28.32 7.81
C CYS A 205 28.07 -26.78 7.90
N TYR A 206 28.95 -26.07 7.18
CA TYR A 206 28.94 -24.60 7.07
C TYR A 206 28.83 -24.10 5.62
N TYR A 207 28.86 -25.00 4.64
CA TYR A 207 28.70 -24.73 3.20
C TYR A 207 28.13 -25.95 2.48
N ILE A 208 27.53 -25.76 1.29
CA ILE A 208 26.94 -26.87 0.52
C ILE A 208 28.03 -27.67 -0.18
N GLU A 209 28.85 -27.01 -1.00
CA GLU A 209 29.82 -27.69 -1.85
C GLU A 209 31.26 -27.45 -1.36
N LYS A 210 32.13 -28.45 -1.55
CA LYS A 210 33.54 -28.38 -1.12
C LYS A 210 34.30 -27.15 -1.64
N GLN A 211 34.00 -26.69 -2.85
CA GLN A 211 34.61 -25.48 -3.44
C GLN A 211 34.25 -24.17 -2.70
N ASP A 212 33.16 -24.17 -1.92
CA ASP A 212 32.68 -22.99 -1.22
C ASP A 212 33.46 -22.70 0.06
N LYS A 213 34.35 -23.60 0.49
CA LYS A 213 35.20 -23.41 1.67
C LYS A 213 35.99 -22.11 1.66
N LYS A 214 36.44 -21.65 0.48
CA LYS A 214 37.15 -20.37 0.33
C LYS A 214 36.25 -19.17 0.67
N THR A 215 34.99 -19.24 0.24
CA THR A 215 34.01 -18.18 0.49
C THR A 215 33.56 -18.19 1.93
N GLN A 216 33.36 -19.37 2.52
CA GLN A 216 33.06 -19.49 3.95
C GLN A 216 34.21 -18.94 4.81
N ASP A 217 35.46 -19.21 4.45
CA ASP A 217 36.62 -18.68 5.14
C ASP A 217 36.71 -17.13 5.07
N VAL A 218 36.32 -16.55 3.94
CA VAL A 218 36.16 -15.08 3.78
C VAL A 218 35.06 -14.55 4.72
N ILE A 219 33.93 -15.23 4.86
CA ILE A 219 32.86 -14.87 5.80
C ILE A 219 33.37 -14.94 7.25
N MET A 220 34.05 -16.01 7.63
CA MET A 220 34.61 -16.21 8.96
C MET A 220 35.65 -15.14 9.31
N ALA A 221 36.50 -14.76 8.35
CA ALA A 221 37.42 -13.64 8.52
C ALA A 221 36.70 -12.30 8.70
N MET A 222 35.58 -12.06 7.99
CA MET A 222 34.70 -10.90 8.25
C MET A 222 34.13 -10.91 9.66
N GLY A 223 33.62 -12.04 10.13
CA GLY A 223 33.01 -12.20 11.46
C GLY A 223 33.99 -11.99 12.60
N THR A 224 35.21 -12.50 12.45
CA THR A 224 36.28 -12.35 13.45
C THR A 224 37.03 -11.02 13.33
N GLY A 225 36.78 -10.23 12.29
CA GLY A 225 37.40 -8.92 12.08
C GLY A 225 38.87 -8.98 11.63
N HIS A 226 39.29 -10.07 10.98
CA HIS A 226 40.66 -10.26 10.50
C HIS A 226 40.75 -10.13 8.97
N GLU A 227 41.95 -9.82 8.48
CA GLU A 227 42.32 -10.02 7.08
C GLU A 227 42.62 -11.49 6.81
N ILE A 228 42.37 -11.96 5.57
CA ILE A 228 42.52 -13.38 5.22
C ILE A 228 43.97 -13.88 5.28
N GLU A 229 44.95 -12.98 5.15
CA GLU A 229 46.38 -13.31 5.23
C GLU A 229 46.88 -13.41 6.68
N ASN A 230 46.08 -13.02 7.68
CA ASN A 230 46.48 -13.12 9.08
C ASN A 230 46.61 -14.60 9.49
N PRO A 231 47.81 -15.09 9.90
CA PRO A 231 48.01 -16.49 10.23
C PRO A 231 47.38 -16.91 11.56
N ASP A 232 47.11 -15.96 12.46
CA ASP A 232 46.53 -16.22 13.79
C ASP A 232 44.99 -16.21 13.76
N ARG A 233 44.38 -15.95 12.59
CA ARG A 233 42.93 -15.92 12.45
C ARG A 233 42.36 -17.35 12.54
N PRO A 234 41.15 -17.51 13.10
CA PRO A 234 40.39 -18.75 12.96
C PRO A 234 40.11 -19.07 11.48
N THR A 235 40.25 -20.34 11.08
CA THR A 235 39.99 -20.81 9.71
C THR A 235 39.50 -22.25 9.69
N MET A 236 38.63 -22.58 8.74
CA MET A 236 38.14 -23.94 8.44
C MET A 236 38.72 -24.50 7.13
N MET A 237 39.68 -23.81 6.51
CA MET A 237 40.21 -24.15 5.17
C MET A 237 40.89 -25.52 5.07
N ASN A 238 41.36 -26.03 6.21
CA ASN A 238 42.10 -27.29 6.32
C ASN A 238 41.19 -28.52 6.44
N GLY A 239 39.92 -28.33 6.81
CA GLY A 239 38.90 -29.37 6.89
C GLY A 239 37.91 -29.34 5.72
N ASP A 240 36.90 -30.20 5.80
CA ASP A 240 35.80 -30.26 4.84
C ASP A 240 34.45 -30.31 5.55
N TYR A 241 33.84 -29.13 5.67
CA TYR A 241 32.57 -28.87 6.35
C TYR A 241 31.44 -28.70 5.32
N SER A 242 31.54 -29.40 4.19
CA SER A 242 30.52 -29.42 3.16
C SER A 242 29.39 -30.41 3.45
N PHE A 243 28.30 -30.29 2.71
CA PHE A 243 27.13 -31.15 2.84
C PHE A 243 27.35 -32.48 2.10
N PHE A 244 28.01 -33.42 2.77
CA PHE A 244 28.40 -34.71 2.19
C PHE A 244 27.23 -35.56 1.70
N THR A 245 27.54 -36.34 0.66
CA THR A 245 26.71 -37.44 0.14
C THR A 245 26.62 -38.60 1.13
N GLU A 246 25.66 -39.49 0.92
CA GLU A 246 25.57 -40.71 1.72
C GLU A 246 26.81 -41.59 1.57
N GLU A 247 27.37 -41.70 0.36
CA GLU A 247 28.57 -42.51 0.08
C GLU A 247 29.80 -41.97 0.83
N GLU A 248 29.96 -40.64 0.90
CA GLU A 248 31.03 -40.01 1.66
C GLU A 248 30.87 -40.26 3.17
N MET A 249 29.65 -40.14 3.70
CA MET A 249 29.37 -40.45 5.11
C MET A 249 29.55 -41.93 5.42
N GLN A 250 29.20 -42.83 4.50
CA GLN A 250 29.47 -44.27 4.61
C GLN A 250 30.96 -44.58 4.58
N ALA A 251 31.75 -43.86 3.77
CA ALA A 251 33.20 -44.01 3.75
C ALA A 251 33.84 -43.65 5.10
N LEU A 252 33.30 -42.64 5.80
CA LEU A 252 33.78 -42.22 7.12
C LEU A 252 33.29 -43.11 8.26
N PHE A 253 32.01 -43.52 8.26
CA PHE A 253 31.37 -44.19 9.40
C PHE A 253 30.94 -45.63 9.14
N GLY A 254 31.31 -46.23 7.99
CA GLY A 254 30.84 -47.58 7.60
C GLY A 254 31.23 -48.71 8.56
N PHE A 255 32.21 -48.50 9.44
CA PHE A 255 32.57 -49.45 10.49
C PHE A 255 31.64 -49.39 11.72
N ILE A 256 30.79 -48.36 11.81
CA ILE A 256 29.77 -48.15 12.85
C ILE A 256 28.41 -47.76 12.21
N PRO A 257 27.75 -48.70 11.50
CA PRO A 257 26.52 -48.40 10.75
C PRO A 257 25.40 -47.78 11.59
N GLU A 258 25.31 -48.16 12.87
CA GLU A 258 24.34 -47.63 13.83
C GLU A 258 24.37 -46.09 13.93
N ALA A 259 25.54 -45.45 13.76
CA ALA A 259 25.67 -44.00 13.81
C ALA A 259 24.97 -43.33 12.61
N LEU A 260 24.99 -43.96 11.43
CA LEU A 260 24.29 -43.50 10.23
C LEU A 260 22.80 -43.83 10.33
N GLU A 261 22.44 -45.04 10.77
CA GLU A 261 21.04 -45.46 10.95
C GLU A 261 20.30 -44.58 11.95
N ASN A 262 20.96 -44.18 13.04
CA ASN A 262 20.37 -43.29 14.04
C ASN A 262 20.04 -41.90 13.47
N THR A 263 20.70 -41.44 12.39
CA THR A 263 20.33 -40.17 11.75
C THR A 263 18.92 -40.21 11.16
N VAL A 264 18.59 -41.32 10.49
CA VAL A 264 17.28 -41.57 9.92
C VAL A 264 16.26 -41.81 11.03
N LYS A 265 16.63 -42.57 12.07
CA LYS A 265 15.78 -42.79 13.24
C LYS A 265 15.38 -41.47 13.92
N ILE A 266 16.32 -40.55 14.10
CA ILE A 266 16.03 -39.21 14.63
C ILE A 266 15.05 -38.48 13.71
N ALA A 267 15.26 -38.52 12.39
CA ALA A 267 14.31 -37.94 11.44
C ALA A 267 12.91 -38.57 11.52
N GLU A 268 12.80 -39.88 11.79
CA GLU A 268 11.54 -40.58 12.01
C GLU A 268 10.86 -40.17 13.32
N MET A 269 11.64 -39.89 14.37
CA MET A 269 11.13 -39.43 15.67
C MET A 269 10.49 -38.03 15.60
N VAL A 270 10.87 -37.20 14.64
CA VAL A 270 10.39 -35.82 14.48
C VAL A 270 9.01 -35.79 13.81
N ASP A 271 8.01 -35.23 14.49
CA ASP A 271 6.69 -34.90 13.94
C ASP A 271 6.30 -33.47 14.35
N ILE A 272 6.68 -32.50 13.50
CA ILE A 272 6.38 -31.08 13.70
C ILE A 272 5.37 -30.62 12.66
N LYS A 273 4.25 -30.09 13.14
CA LYS A 273 3.23 -29.43 12.35
C LYS A 273 3.05 -28.01 12.88
N ILE A 274 3.39 -27.04 12.05
CA ILE A 274 3.19 -25.62 12.33
C ILE A 274 1.98 -25.18 11.52
N GLU A 275 0.95 -24.71 12.21
CA GLU A 275 -0.21 -24.12 11.56
C GLU A 275 0.20 -22.78 10.92
N THR A 276 -0.08 -22.63 9.63
CA THR A 276 0.23 -21.43 8.84
C THR A 276 -1.00 -20.96 8.08
N GLY A 277 -1.06 -19.67 7.75
CA GLY A 277 -2.13 -19.06 6.98
C GLY A 277 -3.46 -18.80 7.72
N GLY A 278 -3.54 -19.15 9.01
CA GLY A 278 -4.62 -18.72 9.90
C GLY A 278 -4.46 -17.28 10.35
N ILE A 279 -5.46 -16.72 11.05
CA ILE A 279 -5.35 -15.41 11.70
C ILE A 279 -5.50 -15.61 13.21
N LEU A 280 -4.53 -15.10 13.96
CA LEU A 280 -4.47 -15.15 15.41
C LEU A 280 -4.68 -13.76 15.99
N ILE A 281 -5.91 -13.47 16.40
CA ILE A 281 -6.30 -12.17 16.96
C ILE A 281 -6.14 -12.21 18.49
N PRO A 282 -5.44 -11.25 19.11
CA PRO A 282 -5.39 -11.12 20.56
C PRO A 282 -6.78 -10.89 21.16
N THR A 283 -7.00 -11.39 22.36
CA THR A 283 -8.19 -11.07 23.14
C THR A 283 -8.12 -9.63 23.62
N PHE A 284 -9.23 -8.89 23.53
CA PHE A 284 -9.31 -7.54 24.07
C PHE A 284 -10.00 -7.56 25.43
N GLU A 285 -9.25 -7.28 26.50
CA GLU A 285 -9.84 -7.11 27.83
C GLU A 285 -10.40 -5.69 27.97
N LEU A 286 -11.69 -5.60 28.30
CA LEU A 286 -12.36 -4.32 28.53
C LEU A 286 -11.74 -3.63 29.75
N PRO A 287 -11.32 -2.35 29.64
CA PRO A 287 -10.93 -1.55 30.79
C PRO A 287 -12.05 -1.53 31.85
N GLU A 288 -11.71 -1.45 33.15
CA GLU A 288 -12.70 -1.51 34.25
C GLU A 288 -13.89 -0.55 34.07
N GLU A 289 -13.64 0.67 33.57
CA GLU A 289 -14.69 1.65 33.31
C GLU A 289 -15.65 1.17 32.21
N HIS A 290 -15.13 0.59 31.14
CA HIS A 290 -15.93 0.06 30.03
C HIS A 290 -16.62 -1.26 30.39
N GLN A 291 -15.98 -2.05 31.25
CA GLN A 291 -16.57 -3.27 31.80
C GLN A 291 -17.85 -2.95 32.60
N LYS A 292 -17.84 -1.89 33.43
CA LYS A 292 -19.04 -1.41 34.12
C LYS A 292 -20.13 -0.97 33.15
N ILE A 293 -19.76 -0.25 32.09
CA ILE A 293 -20.70 0.17 31.04
C ILE A 293 -21.35 -1.05 30.36
N TYR A 294 -20.56 -2.09 30.09
CA TYR A 294 -21.04 -3.34 29.52
C TYR A 294 -21.96 -4.10 30.48
N GLU A 295 -21.62 -4.16 31.77
CA GLU A 295 -22.48 -4.77 32.80
C GLU A 295 -23.81 -4.03 32.97
N GLU A 296 -23.80 -2.70 33.01
CA GLU A 296 -25.01 -1.86 33.02
C GLU A 296 -25.89 -2.14 31.79
N ALA A 297 -25.28 -2.29 30.60
CA ALA A 297 -26.00 -2.62 29.38
C ALA A 297 -26.59 -4.04 29.44
N LEU A 298 -25.85 -5.03 29.93
CA LEU A 298 -26.37 -6.39 30.11
C LEU A 298 -27.56 -6.43 31.07
N GLU A 299 -27.56 -5.63 32.13
CA GLU A 299 -28.70 -5.49 33.03
C GLU A 299 -29.90 -4.81 32.37
N PHE A 300 -29.64 -3.75 31.58
CA PHE A 300 -30.68 -3.06 30.80
C PHE A 300 -31.33 -4.01 29.77
N GLU A 301 -30.51 -4.77 29.05
CA GLU A 301 -30.93 -5.69 27.98
C GLU A 301 -31.53 -7.01 28.53
N LYS A 302 -31.36 -7.32 29.82
CA LYS A 302 -31.81 -8.57 30.46
C LYS A 302 -33.30 -8.84 30.28
N ASN A 303 -34.13 -7.79 30.27
CA ASN A 303 -35.58 -7.88 30.06
C ASN A 303 -35.97 -8.00 28.58
N ASP A 304 -35.06 -7.65 27.66
CA ASP A 304 -35.31 -7.60 26.22
C ASP A 304 -34.91 -8.89 25.51
N TYR A 305 -33.88 -9.61 25.99
CA TYR A 305 -33.39 -10.85 25.37
C TYR A 305 -34.48 -11.92 25.21
N GLU A 306 -35.22 -12.23 26.28
CA GLU A 306 -36.26 -13.28 26.25
C GLU A 306 -37.57 -12.80 25.62
N LYS A 307 -37.83 -11.49 25.58
CA LYS A 307 -39.11 -10.91 25.17
C LYS A 307 -39.16 -10.49 23.70
N PHE A 308 -38.04 -10.07 23.13
CA PHE A 308 -37.96 -9.52 21.77
C PHE A 308 -37.01 -10.28 20.83
N GLY A 309 -36.41 -11.39 21.28
CA GLY A 309 -35.53 -12.22 20.46
C GLY A 309 -34.23 -11.50 20.09
N ILE A 310 -33.62 -10.79 21.04
CA ILE A 310 -32.34 -10.08 20.86
C ILE A 310 -31.19 -11.07 21.06
N LYS A 311 -30.18 -11.03 20.17
CA LYS A 311 -28.96 -11.84 20.25
C LYS A 311 -28.08 -11.34 21.39
N LYS A 312 -27.58 -12.27 22.22
CA LYS A 312 -26.50 -11.96 23.16
C LYS A 312 -25.18 -11.84 22.42
N LEU A 313 -24.63 -10.63 22.32
CA LEU A 313 -23.38 -10.35 21.62
C LEU A 313 -22.17 -10.76 22.50
N SER A 314 -21.00 -10.96 21.86
CA SER A 314 -19.74 -11.07 22.59
C SER A 314 -19.35 -9.70 23.17
N SER A 315 -18.45 -9.68 24.17
CA SER A 315 -17.90 -8.43 24.73
C SER A 315 -17.31 -7.53 23.64
N ASP A 316 -16.58 -8.13 22.72
CA ASP A 316 -15.82 -7.42 21.70
C ASP A 316 -16.74 -6.82 20.64
N GLU A 317 -17.70 -7.61 20.14
CA GLU A 317 -18.71 -7.13 19.18
C GLU A 317 -19.55 -6.02 19.82
N TRP A 318 -20.04 -6.23 21.05
CA TRP A 318 -20.87 -5.26 21.75
C TRP A 318 -20.13 -3.94 21.96
N TYR A 319 -18.89 -4.00 22.44
CA TYR A 319 -18.13 -2.80 22.78
C TYR A 319 -17.70 -2.03 21.53
N LEU A 320 -17.32 -2.71 20.43
CA LEU A 320 -17.02 -2.04 19.17
C LEU A 320 -18.24 -1.30 18.62
N ARG A 321 -19.42 -1.93 18.69
CA ARG A 321 -20.69 -1.31 18.32
C ARG A 321 -20.97 -0.09 19.19
N TYR A 322 -20.88 -0.25 20.51
CA TYR A 322 -21.10 0.84 21.46
C TYR A 322 -20.18 2.03 21.19
N LEU A 323 -18.87 1.78 21.03
CA LEU A 323 -17.88 2.82 20.75
C LEU A 323 -18.21 3.57 19.46
N SER A 324 -18.62 2.84 18.41
CA SER A 324 -18.93 3.44 17.11
C SER A 324 -20.23 4.26 17.13
N PHE A 325 -21.29 3.77 17.81
CA PHE A 325 -22.54 4.52 17.95
C PHE A 325 -22.38 5.74 18.87
N ALA A 326 -21.63 5.61 19.96
CA ALA A 326 -21.30 6.75 20.82
C ALA A 326 -20.46 7.80 20.06
N GLY A 327 -19.60 7.35 19.14
CA GLY A 327 -18.84 8.20 18.24
C GLY A 327 -19.69 9.15 17.38
N LEU A 328 -20.96 8.83 17.11
CA LEU A 328 -21.87 9.74 16.39
C LEU A 328 -22.06 11.07 17.14
N ASN A 329 -22.18 11.00 18.46
CA ASN A 329 -22.28 12.20 19.30
C ASN A 329 -20.99 13.02 19.26
N TRP A 330 -19.84 12.36 19.21
CA TRP A 330 -18.54 13.01 19.18
C TRP A 330 -18.23 13.69 17.85
N ARG A 331 -18.52 13.03 16.72
CA ARG A 331 -18.12 13.51 15.38
C ARG A 331 -19.20 14.33 14.67
N PHE A 332 -20.47 14.15 15.03
CA PHE A 332 -21.61 14.77 14.35
C PHE A 332 -22.57 15.52 15.30
N ASP A 333 -22.20 15.71 16.57
CA ASP A 333 -22.97 16.49 17.56
C ASP A 333 -24.45 16.06 17.70
N THR A 334 -24.73 14.76 17.52
CA THR A 334 -26.10 14.22 17.42
C THR A 334 -26.89 14.22 18.73
N ASN A 335 -26.25 14.39 19.89
CA ASN A 335 -26.87 14.40 21.24
C ASN A 335 -27.79 13.19 21.54
N ILE A 336 -27.47 12.02 21.00
CA ILE A 336 -28.19 10.76 21.24
C ILE A 336 -27.96 10.32 22.69
N SER A 337 -29.03 10.02 23.43
CA SER A 337 -28.90 9.56 24.82
C SER A 337 -28.28 8.16 24.92
N ARG A 338 -27.66 7.85 26.06
CA ARG A 338 -27.01 6.57 26.30
C ARG A 338 -27.96 5.37 26.20
N GLU A 339 -29.19 5.53 26.68
CA GLU A 339 -30.24 4.50 26.56
C GLU A 339 -30.61 4.21 25.10
N ILE A 340 -30.67 5.26 24.26
CA ILE A 340 -30.92 5.08 22.82
C ILE A 340 -29.72 4.39 22.16
N ILE A 341 -28.48 4.73 22.54
CA ILE A 341 -27.28 4.04 22.05
C ILE A 341 -27.34 2.54 22.38
N PHE A 342 -27.70 2.16 23.61
CA PHE A 342 -27.86 0.74 23.98
C PHE A 342 -28.87 0.04 23.06
N LYS A 343 -30.02 0.66 22.77
CA LYS A 343 -31.00 0.12 21.80
C LYS A 343 -30.47 0.05 20.37
N LEU A 344 -29.63 0.99 19.95
CA LEU A 344 -28.99 0.96 18.63
C LEU A 344 -27.93 -0.14 18.51
N VAL A 345 -27.27 -0.53 19.60
CA VAL A 345 -26.26 -1.61 19.62
C VAL A 345 -26.90 -2.98 19.40
N GLN A 346 -28.12 -3.18 19.91
CA GLN A 346 -28.85 -4.46 19.86
C GLN A 346 -29.04 -5.01 18.42
N LYS A 347 -29.07 -6.34 18.32
CA LYS A 347 -29.37 -7.11 17.10
C LYS A 347 -30.41 -8.20 17.39
N LEU A 348 -31.33 -8.42 16.48
CA LEU A 348 -32.19 -9.61 16.53
C LEU A 348 -31.38 -10.90 16.35
N ASP A 349 -31.76 -11.95 17.07
CA ASP A 349 -31.19 -13.30 16.96
C ASP A 349 -31.71 -13.99 15.69
N LYS A 350 -31.08 -13.64 14.58
CA LYS A 350 -31.33 -14.23 13.26
C LYS A 350 -30.11 -15.02 12.82
N PRO A 351 -30.32 -16.10 12.04
CA PRO A 351 -29.22 -16.83 11.43
C PRO A 351 -28.28 -15.86 10.70
N SER A 352 -26.98 -16.10 10.81
CA SER A 352 -25.94 -15.41 10.05
C SER A 352 -26.03 -15.78 8.56
N LEU A 353 -25.01 -15.42 7.78
CA LEU A 353 -24.90 -15.70 6.35
C LEU A 353 -25.32 -17.15 5.99
N GLU A 354 -26.29 -17.27 5.07
CA GLU A 354 -26.71 -18.58 4.51
C GLU A 354 -25.65 -19.19 3.56
N LYS A 355 -24.74 -18.36 3.03
CA LYS A 355 -23.66 -18.73 2.10
C LYS A 355 -22.30 -18.37 2.72
N LYS A 356 -21.20 -18.80 2.10
CA LYS A 356 -19.87 -18.31 2.53
C LYS A 356 -19.77 -16.80 2.32
N LEU A 357 -19.10 -16.10 3.23
CA LEU A 357 -18.88 -14.64 3.14
C LEU A 357 -18.28 -14.23 1.78
N THR A 358 -17.34 -15.02 1.26
CA THR A 358 -16.67 -14.80 -0.03
C THR A 358 -17.61 -14.89 -1.24
N GLU A 359 -18.77 -15.52 -1.08
CA GLU A 359 -19.79 -15.70 -2.12
C GLU A 359 -20.96 -14.72 -1.97
N THR A 360 -20.88 -13.80 -1.01
CA THR A 360 -21.95 -12.85 -0.68
C THR A 360 -21.60 -11.47 -1.22
N SER A 361 -22.55 -10.87 -1.94
CA SER A 361 -22.42 -9.52 -2.46
C SER A 361 -22.52 -8.45 -1.36
N PRO A 362 -21.90 -7.27 -1.53
CA PRO A 362 -22.11 -6.13 -0.64
C PRO A 362 -23.59 -5.77 -0.43
N GLU A 363 -24.42 -5.90 -1.47
CA GLU A 363 -25.85 -5.66 -1.41
C GLU A 363 -26.59 -6.67 -0.53
N GLU A 364 -26.23 -7.96 -0.60
CA GLU A 364 -26.76 -9.01 0.27
C GLU A 364 -26.35 -8.78 1.74
N LEU A 365 -25.11 -8.35 1.99
CA LEU A 365 -24.62 -8.01 3.35
C LEU A 365 -25.33 -6.77 3.92
N LYS A 366 -25.58 -5.76 3.09
CA LYS A 366 -26.38 -4.60 3.48
C LYS A 366 -27.84 -5.00 3.75
N ALA A 367 -28.40 -5.91 2.95
CA ALA A 367 -29.74 -6.44 3.23
C ALA A 367 -29.77 -7.21 4.55
N LEU A 368 -28.75 -8.04 4.82
CA LEU A 368 -28.58 -8.78 6.07
C LEU A 368 -28.50 -7.83 7.28
N SER A 369 -27.73 -6.75 7.19
CA SER A 369 -27.61 -5.79 8.30
C SER A 369 -28.95 -5.17 8.71
N LEU A 370 -29.83 -4.92 7.73
CA LEU A 370 -31.18 -4.43 7.99
C LEU A 370 -32.10 -5.48 8.63
N THR A 371 -31.83 -6.78 8.42
CA THR A 371 -32.63 -7.84 9.05
C THR A 371 -32.44 -7.92 10.56
N TYR A 372 -31.32 -7.43 11.08
CA TYR A 372 -31.00 -7.40 12.51
C TYR A 372 -31.76 -6.32 13.28
N TYR A 373 -32.49 -5.43 12.60
CA TYR A 373 -33.20 -4.34 13.27
C TYR A 373 -34.48 -4.82 13.95
N SER A 374 -34.57 -4.60 15.27
CA SER A 374 -35.82 -4.68 16.02
C SER A 374 -36.80 -3.60 15.54
N ASP A 375 -38.09 -3.82 15.77
CA ASP A 375 -39.11 -2.82 15.41
C ASP A 375 -38.91 -1.52 16.20
N GLU A 376 -38.46 -1.61 17.44
CA GLU A 376 -38.09 -0.45 18.25
C GLU A 376 -36.91 0.32 17.67
N LYS A 377 -35.85 -0.36 17.18
CA LYS A 377 -34.72 0.28 16.50
C LYS A 377 -35.19 1.02 15.23
N LYS A 378 -36.12 0.44 14.46
CA LYS A 378 -36.70 1.11 13.29
C LYS A 378 -37.49 2.37 13.67
N GLU A 379 -38.28 2.34 14.74
CA GLU A 379 -39.00 3.52 15.22
C GLU A 379 -38.04 4.61 15.72
N ILE A 380 -36.98 4.24 16.44
CA ILE A 380 -35.91 5.16 16.83
C ILE A 380 -35.27 5.81 15.59
N LEU A 381 -34.96 5.03 14.55
CA LEU A 381 -34.35 5.55 13.33
C LEU A 381 -35.24 6.58 12.62
N LYS A 382 -36.56 6.37 12.57
CA LYS A 382 -37.53 7.33 12.00
C LYS A 382 -37.54 8.68 12.72
N SER A 383 -37.07 8.74 13.97
CA SER A 383 -36.97 9.99 14.74
C SER A 383 -35.77 10.85 14.35
N PHE A 384 -34.77 10.29 13.67
CA PHE A 384 -33.58 11.00 13.20
C PHE A 384 -33.78 11.59 11.79
N SER A 385 -32.93 12.57 11.43
CA SER A 385 -32.88 13.08 10.06
C SER A 385 -32.41 12.02 9.07
N GLU A 386 -32.79 12.16 7.80
CA GLU A 386 -32.38 11.24 6.72
C GLU A 386 -30.86 11.11 6.61
N ASP A 387 -30.13 12.20 6.85
CA ASP A 387 -28.67 12.22 6.86
C ASP A 387 -28.06 11.35 7.98
N ILE A 388 -28.63 11.38 9.19
CA ILE A 388 -28.18 10.54 10.32
C ILE A 388 -28.59 9.08 10.08
N GLN A 389 -29.77 8.83 9.54
CA GLN A 389 -30.22 7.48 9.18
C GLN A 389 -29.24 6.83 8.19
N ASN A 390 -28.87 7.53 7.11
CA ASN A 390 -27.90 7.04 6.13
C ASN A 390 -26.53 6.71 6.74
N LYS A 391 -26.07 7.51 7.72
CA LYS A 391 -24.84 7.24 8.47
C LYS A 391 -24.95 5.99 9.33
N ILE A 392 -26.06 5.81 10.03
CA ILE A 392 -26.31 4.62 10.86
C ILE A 392 -26.40 3.36 9.99
N GLU A 393 -27.09 3.41 8.84
CA GLU A 393 -27.14 2.28 7.91
C GLU A 393 -25.76 1.89 7.40
N ARG A 394 -24.95 2.89 7.01
CA ARG A 394 -23.56 2.66 6.59
C ARG A 394 -22.74 2.05 7.72
N LEU A 395 -22.83 2.60 8.93
CA LEU A 395 -22.12 2.08 10.11
C LEU A 395 -22.52 0.63 10.42
N GLU A 396 -23.82 0.31 10.40
CA GLU A 396 -24.30 -1.03 10.69
C GLU A 396 -23.76 -2.04 9.67
N TYR A 397 -23.77 -1.70 8.38
CA TYR A 397 -23.20 -2.54 7.34
C TYR A 397 -21.71 -2.82 7.61
N GLU A 398 -20.90 -1.78 7.89
CA GLU A 398 -19.48 -1.96 8.21
C GLU A 398 -19.27 -2.87 9.43
N LEU A 399 -20.04 -2.67 10.51
CA LEU A 399 -19.97 -3.48 11.72
C LEU A 399 -20.36 -4.95 11.48
N VAL A 400 -21.34 -5.21 10.60
CA VAL A 400 -21.70 -6.59 10.21
C VAL A 400 -20.56 -7.23 9.44
N VAL A 401 -19.97 -6.53 8.46
CA VAL A 401 -18.84 -7.07 7.70
C VAL A 401 -17.65 -7.38 8.62
N VAL A 402 -17.30 -6.47 9.53
CA VAL A 402 -16.21 -6.67 10.49
C VAL A 402 -16.45 -7.88 11.39
N HIS A 403 -17.68 -8.04 11.90
CA HIS A 403 -18.04 -9.17 12.75
C HIS A 403 -17.99 -10.51 12.00
N GLU A 404 -18.56 -10.57 10.78
CA GLU A 404 -18.56 -11.81 9.97
C GLU A 404 -17.14 -12.19 9.50
N MET A 405 -16.22 -11.22 9.42
CA MET A 405 -14.79 -11.48 9.18
C MET A 405 -14.02 -11.86 10.47
N GLY A 406 -14.62 -11.67 11.65
CA GLY A 406 -14.01 -11.96 12.94
C GLY A 406 -13.02 -10.91 13.45
N PHE A 407 -13.10 -9.66 12.98
CA PHE A 407 -12.12 -8.61 13.31
C PHE A 407 -12.54 -7.66 14.45
N ASP A 408 -13.57 -8.00 15.24
CA ASP A 408 -14.07 -7.12 16.31
C ASP A 408 -12.96 -6.69 17.30
N ALA A 409 -12.23 -7.67 17.87
CA ALA A 409 -11.15 -7.40 18.82
C ALA A 409 -9.98 -6.64 18.18
N TYR A 410 -9.69 -6.87 16.90
CA TYR A 410 -8.65 -6.14 16.17
C TYR A 410 -8.94 -4.64 16.15
N PHE A 411 -10.15 -4.24 15.76
CA PHE A 411 -10.53 -2.82 15.73
C PHE A 411 -10.54 -2.20 17.12
N LEU A 412 -10.91 -2.96 18.15
CA LEU A 412 -10.83 -2.48 19.54
C LEU A 412 -9.40 -2.24 19.99
N ILE A 413 -8.47 -3.16 19.71
CA ILE A 413 -7.04 -2.98 20.03
C ILE A 413 -6.50 -1.72 19.36
N VAL A 414 -6.82 -1.53 18.07
CA VAL A 414 -6.39 -0.36 17.30
C VAL A 414 -6.98 0.94 17.85
N ALA A 415 -8.29 0.99 18.06
CA ALA A 415 -8.93 2.17 18.62
C ALA A 415 -8.38 2.52 20.01
N ASP A 416 -8.07 1.51 20.82
CA ASP A 416 -7.59 1.67 22.18
C ASP A 416 -6.23 2.38 22.27
N TYR A 417 -5.19 1.87 21.61
CA TYR A 417 -3.86 2.50 21.71
C TYR A 417 -3.84 3.90 21.04
N ILE A 418 -4.65 4.11 20.00
CA ILE A 418 -4.78 5.41 19.32
C ILE A 418 -5.45 6.42 20.24
N ASN A 419 -6.59 6.05 20.84
CA ASN A 419 -7.31 6.94 21.75
C ASN A 419 -6.53 7.21 23.03
N TRP A 420 -5.81 6.20 23.56
CA TRP A 420 -4.87 6.41 24.66
C TRP A 420 -3.78 7.42 24.30
N ALA A 421 -3.17 7.30 23.10
CA ALA A 421 -2.14 8.22 22.64
C ALA A 421 -2.66 9.67 22.60
N ARG A 422 -3.85 9.89 22.01
CA ARG A 422 -4.50 11.22 21.98
C ARG A 422 -4.78 11.76 23.38
N ASN A 423 -5.34 10.94 24.28
CA ASN A 423 -5.66 11.33 25.65
C ASN A 423 -4.41 11.66 26.49
N ASN A 424 -3.24 11.12 26.12
CA ASN A 424 -1.95 11.41 26.74
C ASN A 424 -1.13 12.47 25.98
N GLY A 425 -1.77 13.22 25.07
CA GLY A 425 -1.17 14.35 24.38
C GLY A 425 -0.15 13.98 23.30
N ILE A 426 -0.13 12.72 22.85
CA ILE A 426 0.69 12.26 21.73
C ILE A 426 -0.08 12.52 20.43
N PRO A 427 0.43 13.37 19.52
CA PRO A 427 -0.19 13.58 18.22
C PRO A 427 -0.24 12.28 17.40
N VAL A 428 -1.41 12.03 16.81
CA VAL A 428 -1.67 10.91 15.90
C VAL A 428 -2.02 11.45 14.52
N GLY A 429 -1.55 10.79 13.47
CA GLY A 429 -1.88 11.14 12.10
C GLY A 429 -3.36 10.89 11.78
N PRO A 430 -3.88 11.51 10.71
CA PRO A 430 -5.30 11.46 10.38
C PRO A 430 -5.80 10.10 9.86
N GLY A 431 -4.91 9.14 9.67
CA GLY A 431 -5.16 7.81 9.08
C GLY A 431 -4.41 7.63 7.76
N ARG A 432 -3.91 6.42 7.52
CA ARG A 432 -3.14 6.06 6.32
C ARG A 432 -3.84 4.95 5.53
N GLY A 433 -3.52 4.88 4.24
CA GLY A 433 -3.96 3.77 3.39
C GLY A 433 -5.47 3.74 3.20
N SER A 434 -6.03 2.54 3.19
CA SER A 434 -7.47 2.33 2.98
C SER A 434 -8.32 2.50 4.23
N ALA A 435 -7.73 2.46 5.44
CA ALA A 435 -8.47 2.56 6.71
C ALA A 435 -9.35 3.82 6.80
N ALA A 436 -8.93 4.94 6.18
CA ALA A 436 -9.70 6.18 6.10
C ALA A 436 -11.03 6.07 5.34
N GLY A 437 -11.29 4.94 4.64
CA GLY A 437 -12.56 4.67 3.97
C GLY A 437 -13.67 4.14 4.87
N SER A 438 -13.37 3.79 6.12
CA SER A 438 -14.35 3.24 7.08
C SER A 438 -14.97 4.33 7.95
N LEU A 439 -16.30 4.40 7.94
CA LEU A 439 -17.06 5.25 8.86
C LEU A 439 -16.92 4.75 10.30
N MET A 440 -16.89 3.43 10.49
CA MET A 440 -16.65 2.82 11.80
C MET A 440 -15.27 3.21 12.36
N ALA A 441 -14.21 3.18 11.54
CA ALA A 441 -12.87 3.62 11.95
C ALA A 441 -12.85 5.12 12.32
N TYR A 442 -13.59 5.97 11.60
CA TYR A 442 -13.69 7.39 11.94
C TYR A 442 -14.42 7.65 13.26
N LEU A 443 -15.51 6.93 13.51
CA LEU A 443 -16.37 7.08 14.69
C LEU A 443 -15.74 6.48 15.97
N SER A 444 -15.03 5.37 15.84
CA SER A 444 -14.25 4.77 16.94
C SER A 444 -12.97 5.54 17.27
N GLY A 445 -12.60 6.53 16.45
CA GLY A 445 -11.41 7.34 16.63
C GLY A 445 -10.15 6.78 15.99
N ILE A 446 -10.21 5.66 15.26
CA ILE A 446 -9.03 5.14 14.55
C ILE A 446 -8.51 6.12 13.49
N THR A 447 -9.42 6.77 12.76
CA THR A 447 -9.07 7.80 11.76
C THR A 447 -9.71 9.13 12.09
N ASP A 448 -9.12 10.23 11.58
CA ASP A 448 -9.64 11.60 11.76
C ASP A 448 -10.23 12.19 10.47
N ILE A 449 -10.22 11.43 9.36
CA ILE A 449 -10.85 11.84 8.10
C ILE A 449 -12.26 11.28 8.03
N ASN A 450 -13.26 12.16 7.91
CA ASN A 450 -14.62 11.75 7.60
C ASN A 450 -14.67 11.19 6.17
N PRO A 451 -15.02 9.92 5.94
CA PRO A 451 -15.00 9.32 4.60
C PRO A 451 -16.09 9.84 3.67
N LEU A 452 -17.20 10.35 4.20
CA LEU A 452 -18.42 10.62 3.43
C LEU A 452 -18.26 11.78 2.42
N PRO A 453 -17.71 12.95 2.78
CA PRO A 453 -17.52 14.07 1.84
C PRO A 453 -16.62 13.71 0.65
N TYR A 454 -15.66 12.82 0.87
CA TYR A 454 -14.67 12.39 -0.12
C TYR A 454 -15.09 11.11 -0.87
N LYS A 455 -16.27 10.55 -0.57
CA LYS A 455 -16.79 9.31 -1.16
C LYS A 455 -15.80 8.14 -1.02
N LEU A 456 -15.09 8.07 0.10
CA LEU A 456 -14.17 6.96 0.35
C LEU A 456 -14.97 5.66 0.61
N LEU A 457 -14.54 4.60 -0.04
CA LEU A 457 -15.24 3.31 -0.05
C LEU A 457 -14.71 2.41 1.07
N PHE A 458 -15.62 1.79 1.82
CA PHE A 458 -15.27 0.80 2.85
C PHE A 458 -14.76 -0.49 2.23
N GLU A 459 -15.31 -0.90 1.08
CA GLU A 459 -14.96 -2.13 0.38
C GLU A 459 -13.52 -2.12 -0.16
N ARG A 460 -12.94 -0.92 -0.33
CA ARG A 460 -11.52 -0.76 -0.65
C ARG A 460 -10.63 -1.09 0.54
N PHE A 461 -11.15 -0.92 1.76
CA PHE A 461 -10.46 -1.27 2.99
C PHE A 461 -10.67 -2.73 3.38
N LEU A 462 -11.93 -3.13 3.51
CA LEU A 462 -12.30 -4.50 3.82
C LEU A 462 -13.24 -5.03 2.73
N ASN A 463 -12.70 -5.90 1.90
CA ASN A 463 -13.47 -6.53 0.84
C ASN A 463 -14.10 -7.83 1.36
N PRO A 464 -15.43 -7.94 1.49
CA PRO A 464 -16.08 -9.16 1.97
C PRO A 464 -15.83 -10.38 1.06
N ALA A 465 -15.55 -10.16 -0.24
CA ALA A 465 -15.23 -11.25 -1.17
C ALA A 465 -13.87 -11.91 -0.89
N ARG A 466 -12.99 -11.25 -0.12
CA ARG A 466 -11.66 -11.77 0.22
C ARG A 466 -11.37 -11.48 1.70
N VAL A 467 -11.47 -12.51 2.53
CA VAL A 467 -11.04 -12.42 3.92
C VAL A 467 -9.52 -12.33 3.96
N SER A 468 -9.02 -11.11 4.13
CA SER A 468 -7.63 -10.81 4.41
C SER A 468 -7.55 -9.91 5.62
N MET A 469 -6.43 -10.00 6.33
CA MET A 469 -6.17 -9.15 7.49
C MET A 469 -6.21 -7.66 7.08
N PRO A 470 -6.97 -6.81 7.79
CA PRO A 470 -6.91 -5.37 7.61
C PRO A 470 -5.53 -4.84 8.01
N ASP A 471 -4.99 -3.95 7.19
CA ASP A 471 -3.73 -3.26 7.45
C ASP A 471 -4.03 -1.81 7.86
N ILE A 472 -3.89 -1.51 9.15
CA ILE A 472 -4.08 -0.16 9.71
C ILE A 472 -2.72 0.37 10.19
N ASP A 473 -2.03 1.02 9.27
CA ASP A 473 -0.84 1.82 9.57
C ASP A 473 -1.22 3.05 10.40
N THR A 474 -0.55 3.26 11.53
CA THR A 474 -0.79 4.43 12.38
C THR A 474 0.46 5.27 12.53
N ASP A 475 0.34 6.56 12.19
CA ASP A 475 1.39 7.55 12.38
C ASP A 475 1.28 8.19 13.77
N PHE A 476 2.37 8.16 14.53
CA PHE A 476 2.53 8.88 15.79
C PHE A 476 3.63 9.93 15.68
N ALA A 477 3.58 10.96 16.51
CA ALA A 477 4.75 11.82 16.72
C ALA A 477 5.96 10.95 17.09
N ASP A 478 7.10 11.17 16.42
CA ASP A 478 8.33 10.39 16.62
C ASP A 478 8.78 10.34 18.09
N THR A 479 8.62 11.44 18.83
CA THR A 479 8.93 11.52 20.28
C THR A 479 7.93 10.80 21.19
N GLY A 480 6.76 10.40 20.68
CA GLY A 480 5.69 9.75 21.43
C GLY A 480 5.49 8.27 21.11
N ARG A 481 6.00 7.80 19.95
CA ARG A 481 5.82 6.43 19.45
C ARG A 481 6.20 5.36 20.48
N ASP A 482 7.37 5.47 21.10
CA ASP A 482 7.85 4.44 22.03
C ASP A 482 6.98 4.36 23.31
N LYS A 483 6.33 5.46 23.70
CA LYS A 483 5.35 5.45 24.81
C LYS A 483 4.09 4.65 24.46
N VAL A 484 3.69 4.65 23.18
CA VAL A 484 2.55 3.85 22.71
C VAL A 484 2.92 2.36 22.70
N VAL A 485 4.14 2.01 22.25
CA VAL A 485 4.66 0.65 22.36
C VAL A 485 4.65 0.19 23.82
N GLU A 486 5.15 1.03 24.73
CA GLU A 486 5.19 0.72 26.16
C GLU A 486 3.79 0.60 26.78
N TYR A 487 2.83 1.43 26.35
CA TYR A 487 1.43 1.25 26.74
C TYR A 487 0.90 -0.12 26.31
N CYS A 488 1.12 -0.51 25.06
CA CYS A 488 0.70 -1.82 24.56
C CYS A 488 1.35 -2.96 25.37
N ARG A 489 2.64 -2.86 25.71
CA ARG A 489 3.33 -3.86 26.56
C ARG A 489 2.70 -3.96 27.94
N ASN A 490 2.39 -2.83 28.58
CA ASN A 490 1.78 -2.83 29.91
C ASN A 490 0.33 -3.33 29.90
N LYS A 491 -0.41 -3.06 28.83
CA LYS A 491 -1.83 -3.45 28.71
C LYS A 491 -2.03 -4.89 28.23
N TYR A 492 -1.34 -5.29 27.16
CA TYR A 492 -1.54 -6.60 26.52
C TYR A 492 -0.57 -7.68 27.01
N GLY A 493 0.42 -7.31 27.84
CA GLY A 493 1.43 -8.21 28.40
C GLY A 493 2.80 -7.98 27.75
N ALA A 494 3.82 -7.82 28.59
CA ALA A 494 5.19 -7.56 28.14
C ALA A 494 5.82 -8.74 27.36
N ASP A 495 5.31 -9.94 27.57
CA ASP A 495 5.66 -11.18 26.89
C ASP A 495 4.80 -11.45 25.64
N HIS A 496 3.72 -10.69 25.42
CA HIS A 496 2.82 -10.80 24.26
C HIS A 496 3.14 -9.75 23.19
N VAL A 497 3.81 -8.65 23.57
CA VAL A 497 4.13 -7.53 22.68
C VAL A 497 5.63 -7.46 22.42
N ALA A 498 6.03 -7.58 21.16
CA ALA A 498 7.43 -7.47 20.75
C ALA A 498 7.59 -6.70 19.44
N GLN A 499 8.71 -6.00 19.29
CA GLN A 499 9.09 -5.42 18.01
C GLN A 499 9.62 -6.52 17.07
N ILE A 500 9.55 -6.28 15.75
CA ILE A 500 10.01 -7.25 14.76
C ILE A 500 11.49 -7.04 14.45
N CYS A 501 12.30 -8.10 14.36
CA CYS A 501 13.66 -7.94 13.84
C CYS A 501 13.69 -7.74 12.33
N THR A 502 14.76 -7.13 11.86
CA THR A 502 15.08 -7.04 10.43
C THR A 502 16.46 -7.62 10.18
N PHE A 503 16.65 -8.24 9.02
CA PHE A 503 17.96 -8.72 8.60
C PHE A 503 18.52 -7.76 7.55
N GLY A 504 19.62 -7.09 7.88
CA GLY A 504 20.42 -6.38 6.90
C GLY A 504 21.20 -7.40 6.08
N THR A 505 20.94 -7.50 4.79
CA THR A 505 21.62 -8.45 3.90
C THR A 505 22.77 -7.78 3.12
N PHE A 506 23.69 -8.59 2.61
CA PHE A 506 24.76 -8.12 1.73
C PHE A 506 24.17 -7.68 0.38
N ALA A 507 23.97 -6.37 0.21
CA ALA A 507 23.69 -5.76 -1.10
C ALA A 507 24.92 -5.84 -2.02
N ALA A 508 24.71 -5.86 -3.35
CA ALA A 508 25.77 -6.03 -4.36
C ALA A 508 27.06 -5.21 -4.08
N ARG A 509 26.91 -3.89 -3.91
CA ARG A 509 28.03 -2.99 -3.62
C ARG A 509 28.68 -3.25 -2.27
N ALA A 510 27.89 -3.60 -1.25
CA ALA A 510 28.40 -3.88 0.10
C ALA A 510 29.17 -5.20 0.14
N ALA A 511 28.67 -6.24 -0.55
CA ALA A 511 29.34 -7.54 -0.68
C ALA A 511 30.75 -7.38 -1.25
N VAL A 512 30.89 -6.67 -2.38
CA VAL A 512 32.19 -6.44 -3.03
C VAL A 512 33.15 -5.67 -2.12
N LYS A 513 32.67 -4.63 -1.42
CA LYS A 513 33.50 -3.84 -0.50
C LYS A 513 33.97 -4.65 0.70
N ASP A 514 33.08 -5.42 1.32
CA ASP A 514 33.39 -6.16 2.54
C ASP A 514 34.33 -7.34 2.26
N VAL A 515 34.13 -8.05 1.13
CA VAL A 515 35.08 -9.08 0.65
C VAL A 515 36.44 -8.47 0.34
N GLY A 516 36.47 -7.38 -0.43
CA GLY A 516 37.72 -6.72 -0.79
C GLY A 516 38.50 -6.22 0.43
N ARG A 517 37.81 -5.71 1.45
CA ARG A 517 38.40 -5.31 2.73
C ARG A 517 39.10 -6.48 3.43
N VAL A 518 38.45 -7.64 3.52
CA VAL A 518 39.03 -8.83 4.17
C VAL A 518 40.17 -9.43 3.36
N MET A 519 40.14 -9.28 2.04
CA MET A 519 41.25 -9.64 1.14
C MET A 519 42.40 -8.61 1.15
N GLY A 520 42.40 -7.64 2.07
CA GLY A 520 43.49 -6.67 2.24
C GLY A 520 43.55 -5.59 1.14
N ILE A 521 42.48 -5.40 0.36
CA ILE A 521 42.47 -4.38 -0.70
C ILE A 521 42.12 -3.00 -0.11
N PRO A 522 42.84 -1.93 -0.48
CA PRO A 522 42.57 -0.59 0.05
C PRO A 522 41.13 -0.11 -0.22
N PHE A 523 40.52 0.53 0.78
CA PHE A 523 39.15 1.04 0.73
C PHE A 523 38.86 1.95 -0.48
N ALA A 524 39.84 2.77 -0.88
CA ALA A 524 39.69 3.67 -2.03
C ALA A 524 39.51 2.88 -3.34
N GLU A 525 40.26 1.80 -3.52
CA GLU A 525 40.18 0.92 -4.68
C GLU A 525 38.84 0.18 -4.71
N MET A 526 38.39 -0.35 -3.58
CA MET A 526 37.10 -1.03 -3.47
C MET A 526 35.90 -0.10 -3.69
N ASN A 527 36.01 1.17 -3.29
CA ASN A 527 34.98 2.16 -3.63
C ASN A 527 34.91 2.44 -5.13
N ASN A 528 36.04 2.47 -5.83
CA ASN A 528 36.06 2.66 -7.28
C ASN A 528 35.42 1.46 -7.98
N LEU A 529 35.77 0.24 -7.58
CA LEU A 529 35.16 -0.98 -8.12
C LEU A 529 33.64 -1.02 -7.86
N ALA A 530 33.21 -0.71 -6.64
CA ALA A 530 31.78 -0.72 -6.29
C ALA A 530 30.96 0.37 -7.01
N LYS A 531 31.58 1.47 -7.44
CA LYS A 531 30.91 2.52 -8.23
C LYS A 531 30.55 2.06 -9.65
N LEU A 532 31.25 1.06 -10.19
CA LEU A 532 30.95 0.48 -11.50
C LEU A 532 29.64 -0.33 -11.49
N ILE A 533 29.13 -0.70 -10.31
CA ILE A 533 27.85 -1.38 -10.13
C ILE A 533 26.72 -0.34 -10.22
N PRO A 534 25.69 -0.51 -11.05
CA PRO A 534 24.59 0.44 -11.19
C PRO A 534 23.88 0.81 -9.87
N GLU A 535 23.46 2.07 -9.74
CA GLU A 535 22.76 2.58 -8.57
C GLU A 535 21.24 2.53 -8.75
N LYS A 536 20.70 1.32 -8.87
CA LYS A 536 19.25 1.08 -8.93
C LYS A 536 18.80 0.23 -7.72
N PRO A 537 17.66 0.53 -7.10
CA PRO A 537 17.09 -0.35 -6.07
C PRO A 537 16.96 -1.78 -6.58
N GLY A 538 17.42 -2.75 -5.79
CA GLY A 538 17.37 -4.17 -6.15
C GLY A 538 18.46 -4.66 -7.11
N THR A 539 19.45 -3.84 -7.48
CA THR A 539 20.58 -4.27 -8.33
C THR A 539 21.30 -5.49 -7.73
N LYS A 540 21.50 -6.52 -8.56
CA LYS A 540 22.23 -7.75 -8.22
C LYS A 540 23.57 -7.81 -8.96
N LEU A 541 24.56 -8.50 -8.40
CA LEU A 541 25.90 -8.61 -8.98
C LEU A 541 25.90 -9.31 -10.34
N ARG A 542 25.09 -10.37 -10.53
CA ARG A 542 24.97 -11.04 -11.83
C ARG A 542 24.43 -10.09 -12.90
N GLY A 543 23.36 -9.36 -12.61
CA GLY A 543 22.83 -8.34 -13.52
C GLY A 543 23.82 -7.20 -13.77
N ALA A 544 24.58 -6.78 -12.74
CA ALA A 544 25.60 -5.76 -12.92
C ALA A 544 26.74 -6.17 -13.87
N LEU A 545 27.10 -7.45 -13.91
CA LEU A 545 28.07 -7.99 -14.88
C LEU A 545 27.53 -8.02 -16.32
N GLU A 546 26.21 -8.00 -16.49
CA GLU A 546 25.56 -7.93 -17.80
C GLU A 546 25.32 -6.47 -18.24
N ASP A 547 24.95 -5.60 -17.30
CA ASP A 547 24.55 -4.22 -17.55
C ASP A 547 25.72 -3.23 -17.66
N SER A 548 26.85 -3.50 -16.98
CA SER A 548 28.00 -2.59 -16.89
C SER A 548 29.22 -3.20 -17.57
N ILE A 549 29.60 -2.62 -18.71
CA ILE A 549 30.74 -3.08 -19.52
C ILE A 549 32.03 -2.95 -18.71
N GLU A 550 32.21 -1.83 -18.01
CA GLU A 550 33.40 -1.55 -17.21
C GLU A 550 33.52 -2.50 -16.01
N PHE A 551 32.39 -2.86 -15.38
CA PHE A 551 32.40 -3.81 -14.27
C PHE A 551 32.77 -5.22 -14.76
N LYS A 552 32.25 -5.62 -15.92
CA LYS A 552 32.60 -6.89 -16.58
C LYS A 552 34.06 -6.93 -17.01
N GLU A 553 34.58 -5.85 -17.59
CA GLU A 553 35.98 -5.75 -17.97
C GLU A 553 36.90 -5.86 -16.74
N ALA A 554 36.55 -5.19 -15.64
CA ALA A 554 37.26 -5.30 -14.37
C ALA A 554 37.27 -6.74 -13.83
N TYR A 555 36.15 -7.47 -13.98
CA TYR A 555 36.02 -8.88 -13.61
C TYR A 555 36.89 -9.81 -14.47
N GLU A 556 36.96 -9.57 -15.79
CA GLU A 556 37.67 -10.45 -16.73
C GLU A 556 39.20 -10.20 -16.76
N THR A 557 39.62 -8.95 -16.53
CA THR A 557 41.03 -8.53 -16.71
C THR A 557 41.87 -8.62 -15.44
N ASN A 558 41.29 -8.43 -14.26
CA ASN A 558 42.03 -8.42 -12.99
C ASN A 558 41.74 -9.69 -12.16
N PRO A 559 42.71 -10.61 -12.00
CA PRO A 559 42.52 -11.84 -11.23
C PRO A 559 42.06 -11.61 -9.79
N LYS A 560 42.51 -10.53 -9.12
CA LYS A 560 42.08 -10.21 -7.75
C LYS A 560 40.61 -9.77 -7.72
N TYR A 561 40.18 -8.95 -8.68
CA TYR A 561 38.78 -8.53 -8.77
C TYR A 561 37.86 -9.69 -9.11
N LYS A 562 38.32 -10.61 -9.97
CA LYS A 562 37.61 -11.86 -10.24
C LYS A 562 37.33 -12.63 -8.96
N GLU A 563 38.36 -12.88 -8.14
CA GLU A 563 38.21 -13.60 -6.88
C GLU A 563 37.29 -12.87 -5.88
N ILE A 564 37.41 -11.54 -5.77
CA ILE A 564 36.53 -10.73 -4.92
C ILE A 564 35.07 -10.84 -5.37
N ILE A 565 34.82 -10.71 -6.67
CA ILE A 565 33.47 -10.74 -7.24
C ILE A 565 32.88 -12.14 -7.17
N ASP A 566 33.66 -13.20 -7.43
CA ASP A 566 33.22 -14.59 -7.31
C ASP A 566 32.78 -14.92 -5.87
N ASN A 567 33.53 -14.47 -4.87
CA ASN A 567 33.13 -14.58 -3.47
C ASN A 567 31.92 -13.70 -3.16
N ALA A 568 31.89 -12.45 -3.64
CA ALA A 568 30.78 -11.51 -3.44
C ALA A 568 29.46 -12.04 -4.02
N LEU A 569 29.51 -12.74 -5.15
CA LEU A 569 28.36 -13.37 -5.81
C LEU A 569 27.71 -14.45 -4.94
N LYS A 570 28.51 -15.20 -4.18
CA LYS A 570 28.02 -16.28 -3.31
C LYS A 570 27.45 -15.76 -1.99
N ILE A 571 27.99 -14.66 -1.46
CA ILE A 571 27.49 -14.05 -0.22
C ILE A 571 26.34 -13.06 -0.45
N GLU A 572 26.08 -12.65 -1.70
CA GLU A 572 25.04 -11.67 -2.02
C GLU A 572 23.67 -12.13 -1.51
N GLY A 573 23.02 -11.26 -0.72
CA GLY A 573 21.74 -11.56 -0.09
C GLY A 573 21.83 -12.41 1.18
N ASN A 574 23.03 -12.79 1.65
CA ASN A 574 23.18 -13.37 2.98
C ASN A 574 22.98 -12.35 4.09
N VAL A 575 22.56 -12.83 5.26
CA VAL A 575 22.42 -11.99 6.45
C VAL A 575 23.79 -11.48 6.88
N ARG A 576 23.89 -10.16 7.04
CA ARG A 576 25.11 -9.47 7.48
C ARG A 576 24.99 -9.00 8.93
N GLN A 577 23.80 -8.55 9.32
CA GLN A 577 23.55 -8.02 10.66
C GLN A 577 22.05 -8.05 10.99
N ILE A 578 21.75 -8.05 12.29
CA ILE A 578 20.40 -7.91 12.82
C ILE A 578 20.11 -6.43 13.09
N GLY A 579 18.91 -5.99 12.74
CA GLY A 579 18.35 -4.68 13.06
C GLY A 579 16.94 -4.80 13.66
N VAL A 580 16.32 -3.65 13.91
CA VAL A 580 14.95 -3.53 14.41
C VAL A 580 14.07 -2.96 13.32
N HIS A 581 12.86 -3.49 13.14
CA HIS A 581 11.90 -2.89 12.23
C HIS A 581 11.51 -1.51 12.76
N ALA A 582 11.62 -0.49 11.90
CA ALA A 582 11.43 0.90 12.32
C ALA A 582 10.01 1.17 12.88
N CYS A 583 9.02 0.38 12.47
CA CYS A 583 7.61 0.66 12.75
C CYS A 583 6.85 -0.53 13.34
N ALA A 584 7.26 -1.77 13.08
CA ALA A 584 6.38 -2.92 13.24
C ALA A 584 6.46 -3.50 14.64
N VAL A 585 5.30 -3.78 15.20
CA VAL A 585 5.09 -4.40 16.50
C VAL A 585 4.11 -5.55 16.30
N ILE A 586 4.38 -6.68 16.94
CA ILE A 586 3.40 -7.77 17.06
C ILE A 586 2.71 -7.66 18.41
N ILE A 587 1.39 -7.86 18.40
CA ILE A 587 0.61 -8.16 19.60
C ILE A 587 0.08 -9.58 19.41
N ALA A 588 0.58 -10.53 20.20
CA ALA A 588 0.22 -11.94 20.09
C ALA A 588 -0.91 -12.31 21.08
N PRO A 589 -1.77 -13.31 20.77
CA PRO A 589 -2.80 -13.80 21.70
C PRO A 589 -2.27 -14.70 22.83
N LYS A 590 -1.01 -15.12 22.73
CA LYS A 590 -0.28 -15.95 23.69
C LYS A 590 1.13 -15.40 23.83
N PRO A 591 1.92 -15.80 24.85
CA PRO A 591 3.29 -15.35 24.98
C PRO A 591 4.08 -15.58 23.69
N MET A 592 4.92 -14.61 23.31
CA MET A 592 5.66 -14.60 22.05
C MET A 592 6.53 -15.86 21.88
N THR A 593 7.04 -16.40 22.98
CA THR A 593 7.82 -17.64 23.07
C THR A 593 7.05 -18.90 22.65
N ASN A 594 5.74 -18.82 22.42
CA ASN A 594 4.98 -19.90 21.78
C ASN A 594 5.15 -19.92 20.25
N PHE A 595 5.64 -18.84 19.65
CA PHE A 595 5.72 -18.62 18.20
C PHE A 595 7.14 -18.36 17.70
N THR A 596 7.92 -17.56 18.41
CA THR A 596 9.29 -17.16 18.04
C THR A 596 10.13 -16.91 19.30
N ALA A 597 11.45 -17.05 19.15
CA ALA A 597 12.36 -16.59 20.18
C ALA A 597 12.45 -15.05 20.22
N LEU A 598 12.87 -14.53 21.36
CA LEU A 598 13.10 -13.11 21.62
C LEU A 598 14.60 -12.82 21.79
N GLN A 599 15.02 -11.59 21.48
CA GLN A 599 16.40 -11.17 21.64
C GLN A 599 16.53 -9.65 21.80
N HIS A 600 17.69 -9.21 22.27
CA HIS A 600 18.10 -7.82 22.18
C HIS A 600 18.79 -7.55 20.83
N PRO A 601 18.48 -6.45 20.14
CA PRO A 601 19.26 -6.05 18.97
C PRO A 601 20.71 -5.72 19.37
N PRO A 602 21.71 -5.92 18.49
CA PRO A 602 23.13 -5.85 18.88
C PRO A 602 23.62 -4.53 19.51
N LYS A 603 22.92 -3.41 19.28
CA LYS A 603 23.30 -2.07 19.74
C LYS A 603 22.37 -1.49 20.79
N ASP A 604 21.36 -2.23 21.21
CA ASP A 604 20.34 -1.77 22.15
C ASP A 604 19.96 -2.94 23.07
N ALA A 605 20.32 -2.79 24.33
CA ALA A 605 20.16 -3.80 25.37
C ALA A 605 18.81 -3.69 26.10
N GLU A 606 17.97 -2.70 25.77
CA GLU A 606 16.69 -2.47 26.43
C GLU A 606 15.54 -2.97 25.54
N SER A 607 15.60 -2.69 24.24
CA SER A 607 14.55 -3.13 23.31
C SER A 607 14.55 -4.65 23.15
N ILE A 608 13.36 -5.22 23.05
CA ILE A 608 13.15 -6.65 22.80
C ILE A 608 12.53 -6.81 21.42
N VAL A 609 13.19 -7.61 20.59
CA VAL A 609 12.72 -7.97 19.25
C VAL A 609 12.53 -9.47 19.09
N THR A 610 11.69 -9.87 18.16
CA THR A 610 11.57 -11.26 17.71
C THR A 610 12.84 -11.74 17.02
N GLN A 611 13.12 -13.04 17.04
CA GLN A 611 14.15 -13.65 16.19
C GLN A 611 13.65 -13.89 14.76
N TYR A 612 12.34 -13.96 14.55
CA TYR A 612 11.78 -13.96 13.20
C TYR A 612 11.58 -12.56 12.64
N SER A 613 11.78 -12.44 11.32
CA SER A 613 11.40 -11.25 10.55
C SER A 613 9.89 -11.21 10.33
N ALA A 614 9.37 -10.16 9.68
CA ALA A 614 7.94 -9.94 9.53
C ALA A 614 7.22 -11.11 8.83
N TYR A 615 7.77 -11.60 7.71
CA TYR A 615 7.10 -12.61 6.89
C TYR A 615 6.78 -13.91 7.64
N PRO A 616 7.73 -14.57 8.36
CA PRO A 616 7.40 -15.73 9.19
C PRO A 616 6.31 -15.48 10.24
N LEU A 617 6.29 -14.30 10.86
CA LEU A 617 5.30 -13.97 11.90
C LEU A 617 3.90 -13.82 11.30
N GLU A 618 3.81 -13.17 10.13
CA GLU A 618 2.56 -13.07 9.35
C GLU A 618 2.07 -14.44 8.87
N ASP A 619 2.97 -15.33 8.43
CA ASP A 619 2.63 -16.69 7.99
C ASP A 619 2.14 -17.57 9.15
N LEU A 620 2.65 -17.34 10.37
CA LEU A 620 2.12 -17.92 11.62
C LEU A 620 0.75 -17.33 12.04
N GLY A 621 0.25 -16.34 11.30
CA GLY A 621 -1.04 -15.69 11.55
C GLY A 621 -1.01 -14.58 12.59
N LEU A 622 0.17 -14.18 13.06
CA LEU A 622 0.30 -13.15 14.08
C LEU A 622 0.00 -11.76 13.51
N LEU A 623 -0.55 -10.94 14.40
CA LEU A 623 -1.02 -9.62 14.05
C LEU A 623 0.12 -8.61 14.06
N LYS A 624 0.49 -8.13 12.87
CA LYS A 624 1.43 -7.03 12.69
C LYS A 624 0.73 -5.69 12.74
N MET A 625 1.25 -4.79 13.56
CA MET A 625 0.83 -3.39 13.68
C MET A 625 2.01 -2.48 13.33
N ASP A 626 1.81 -1.54 12.43
CA ASP A 626 2.83 -0.57 12.06
C ASP A 626 2.62 0.75 12.82
N PHE A 627 3.49 1.00 13.80
CA PHE A 627 3.58 2.24 14.59
C PHE A 627 4.70 3.12 14.01
N LEU A 628 4.32 4.03 13.12
CA LEU A 628 5.26 4.90 12.42
C LEU A 628 5.58 6.13 13.27
N GLY A 629 6.87 6.45 13.42
CA GLY A 629 7.30 7.73 13.98
C GLY A 629 7.41 8.79 12.89
N LEU A 630 6.45 9.70 12.81
CA LEU A 630 6.42 10.77 11.81
C LEU A 630 6.85 12.11 12.43
N ARG A 631 8.04 12.58 12.02
CA ARG A 631 8.61 13.86 12.49
C ARG A 631 7.70 15.06 12.27
N ASN A 632 6.88 15.05 11.23
CA ASN A 632 5.99 16.16 10.91
C ASN A 632 4.88 16.37 11.93
N LEU A 633 4.39 15.30 12.56
CA LEU A 633 3.43 15.41 13.66
C LEU A 633 4.08 16.13 14.86
N THR A 634 5.35 15.85 15.14
CA THR A 634 6.13 16.54 16.16
C THR A 634 6.36 18.02 15.83
N ILE A 635 6.64 18.33 14.56
CA ILE A 635 6.80 19.72 14.08
C ILE A 635 5.49 20.49 14.26
N ILE A 636 4.37 19.91 13.83
CA ILE A 636 3.04 20.52 13.94
C ILE A 636 2.69 20.78 15.42
N LYS A 637 2.91 19.82 16.30
CA LYS A 637 2.67 19.97 17.74
C LYS A 637 3.48 21.12 18.35
N ARG A 638 4.78 21.21 18.01
CA ARG A 638 5.63 22.33 18.45
C ARG A 638 5.14 23.66 17.91
N ALA A 639 4.66 23.71 16.66
CA ALA A 639 4.08 24.92 16.10
C ALA A 639 2.82 25.37 16.87
N GLN A 640 1.92 24.45 17.22
CA GLN A 640 0.76 24.76 18.07
C GLN A 640 1.18 25.31 19.45
N GLU A 641 2.17 24.68 20.10
CA GLU A 641 2.69 25.13 21.39
C GLU A 641 3.30 26.54 21.32
N ILE A 642 4.08 26.83 20.27
CA ILE A 642 4.65 28.16 20.04
C ILE A 642 3.55 29.20 19.81
N ILE A 643 2.53 28.87 19.01
CA ILE A 643 1.39 29.76 18.75
C ILE A 643 0.62 30.03 20.05
N LYS A 644 0.35 28.99 20.85
CA LYS A 644 -0.32 29.12 22.15
C LYS A 644 0.48 29.98 23.12
N ASN A 645 1.79 29.77 23.22
CA ASN A 645 2.65 30.53 24.13
C ASN A 645 2.81 32.00 23.72
N ASN A 646 2.91 32.27 22.41
CA ASN A 646 3.18 33.62 21.91
C ASN A 646 1.90 34.45 21.69
N LYS A 647 0.80 33.81 21.29
CA LYS A 647 -0.46 34.50 20.92
C LYS A 647 -1.64 34.15 21.82
N GLY A 648 -1.51 33.19 22.74
CA GLY A 648 -2.61 32.73 23.59
C GLY A 648 -3.70 31.96 22.83
N VAL A 649 -3.46 31.60 21.55
CA VAL A 649 -4.43 30.91 20.70
C VAL A 649 -4.16 29.41 20.70
N ASP A 650 -5.15 28.62 21.10
CA ASP A 650 -5.11 27.16 20.99
C ASP A 650 -5.70 26.74 19.64
N VAL A 651 -4.85 26.25 18.74
CA VAL A 651 -5.26 25.91 17.35
C VAL A 651 -5.67 24.45 17.29
N ASP A 652 -6.92 24.18 16.94
CA ASP A 652 -7.41 22.84 16.64
C ASP A 652 -7.19 22.51 15.15
N ILE A 653 -6.27 21.58 14.88
CA ILE A 653 -5.88 21.19 13.51
C ILE A 653 -7.05 20.60 12.74
N LEU A 654 -7.97 19.89 13.41
CA LEU A 654 -9.10 19.22 12.76
C LEU A 654 -10.18 20.21 12.30
N LYS A 655 -10.10 21.47 12.73
CA LYS A 655 -11.07 22.53 12.41
C LYS A 655 -10.51 23.61 11.49
N ILE A 656 -9.34 23.40 10.91
CA ILE A 656 -8.73 24.35 9.97
C ILE A 656 -9.56 24.40 8.67
N ASP A 657 -9.75 25.60 8.13
CA ASP A 657 -10.39 25.77 6.81
C ASP A 657 -9.46 25.29 5.70
N LEU A 658 -9.91 24.26 4.98
CA LEU A 658 -9.17 23.64 3.88
C LEU A 658 -9.16 24.50 2.60
N ASN A 659 -9.97 25.57 2.54
CA ASN A 659 -10.07 26.45 1.38
C ASN A 659 -9.36 27.80 1.56
N GLU A 660 -8.54 27.94 2.60
CA GLU A 660 -7.83 29.18 2.91
C GLU A 660 -6.91 29.60 1.76
N ARG A 661 -7.19 30.77 1.14
CA ARG A 661 -6.53 31.18 -0.11
C ARG A 661 -5.04 31.43 0.10
N GLN A 662 -4.67 32.01 1.24
CA GLN A 662 -3.27 32.31 1.56
C GLN A 662 -2.40 31.04 1.59
N VAL A 663 -2.96 29.92 2.04
CA VAL A 663 -2.26 28.63 2.05
C VAL A 663 -2.08 28.10 0.63
N LEU A 664 -3.12 28.17 -0.20
CA LEU A 664 -3.06 27.72 -1.60
C LEU A 664 -2.09 28.53 -2.46
N ASP A 665 -1.93 29.83 -2.19
CA ASP A 665 -0.99 30.69 -2.91
C ASP A 665 0.47 30.28 -2.66
N ILE A 666 0.81 29.72 -1.49
CA ILE A 666 2.15 29.16 -1.18
C ILE A 666 2.48 28.00 -2.13
N PHE A 667 1.53 27.08 -2.34
CA PHE A 667 1.69 25.97 -3.27
C PHE A 667 1.84 26.46 -4.72
N CYS A 668 1.07 27.48 -5.12
CA CYS A 668 1.17 28.04 -6.46
C CYS A 668 2.55 28.67 -6.71
N ALA A 669 3.10 29.38 -5.72
CA ALA A 669 4.41 29.98 -5.79
C ALA A 669 5.58 28.97 -5.79
N GLY A 670 5.30 27.67 -5.55
CA GLY A 670 6.34 26.65 -5.37
C GLY A 670 7.13 26.80 -4.06
N ASP A 671 6.67 27.64 -3.12
CA ASP A 671 7.33 27.88 -1.84
C ASP A 671 6.97 26.81 -0.80
N THR A 672 7.12 25.55 -1.19
CA THR A 672 6.75 24.37 -0.38
C THR A 672 7.91 23.86 0.46
N THR A 673 8.90 24.71 0.78
CA THR A 673 10.01 24.35 1.68
C THR A 673 9.46 24.15 3.10
N GLY A 674 9.68 22.99 3.70
CA GLY A 674 9.09 22.64 5.00
C GLY A 674 7.65 22.13 4.93
N VAL A 675 7.06 21.99 3.73
CA VAL A 675 5.70 21.48 3.53
C VAL A 675 5.76 19.98 3.22
N PHE A 676 5.27 19.18 4.16
CA PHE A 676 5.28 17.71 4.06
C PHE A 676 4.79 17.21 2.69
N GLN A 677 5.52 16.26 2.10
CA GLN A 677 5.32 15.65 0.77
C GLN A 677 5.66 16.54 -0.45
N PHE A 678 5.72 17.87 -0.31
CA PHE A 678 5.90 18.80 -1.43
C PHE A 678 7.27 19.47 -1.49
N GLU A 679 8.25 19.00 -0.72
CA GLU A 679 9.60 19.60 -0.64
C GLU A 679 10.58 19.22 -1.77
N SER A 680 10.26 18.19 -2.57
CA SER A 680 11.19 17.72 -3.61
C SER A 680 11.37 18.74 -4.74
N ASP A 681 12.54 18.75 -5.40
CA ASP A 681 12.85 19.70 -6.48
C ASP A 681 11.84 19.67 -7.62
N GLY A 682 11.30 18.49 -7.95
CA GLY A 682 10.26 18.34 -8.97
C GLY A 682 8.88 18.87 -8.54
N MET A 683 8.61 18.93 -7.23
CA MET A 683 7.34 19.45 -6.68
C MET A 683 7.39 20.95 -6.39
N ARG A 684 8.58 21.55 -6.25
CA ARG A 684 8.80 22.99 -6.03
C ARG A 684 8.77 23.84 -7.30
N ILE A 685 8.21 23.30 -8.37
CA ILE A 685 8.02 24.03 -9.61
C ILE A 685 6.85 25.01 -9.39
N GLU A 686 7.00 26.26 -9.80
CA GLU A 686 5.91 27.24 -9.77
C GLU A 686 4.74 26.70 -10.61
N THR A 687 3.57 26.55 -9.99
CA THR A 687 2.39 26.01 -10.65
C THR A 687 1.24 27.00 -10.53
N LYS A 688 0.46 27.16 -11.59
CA LYS A 688 -0.78 27.93 -11.51
C LYS A 688 -1.90 26.98 -11.08
N GLU A 689 -2.86 27.49 -10.30
CA GLU A 689 -4.08 26.74 -10.04
C GLU A 689 -4.71 26.35 -11.38
N TYR A 690 -4.91 25.05 -11.60
CA TYR A 690 -5.59 24.57 -12.80
C TYR A 690 -6.96 25.22 -12.89
N SER A 691 -7.25 25.81 -14.04
CA SER A 691 -8.61 26.18 -14.41
C SER A 691 -9.52 24.95 -14.30
N TYR A 692 -10.82 25.17 -14.11
CA TYR A 692 -11.79 24.06 -14.08
C TYR A 692 -11.67 23.15 -15.31
N GLU A 693 -11.30 23.72 -16.46
CA GLU A 693 -11.08 22.99 -17.71
C GLU A 693 -9.85 22.10 -17.65
N GLU A 694 -8.73 22.62 -17.14
CA GLU A 694 -7.52 21.83 -16.93
C GLU A 694 -7.72 20.75 -15.87
N LYS A 695 -8.50 21.01 -14.81
CA LYS A 695 -8.86 20.00 -13.81
C LYS A 695 -9.64 18.85 -14.44
N LEU A 696 -10.71 19.14 -15.19
CA LEU A 696 -11.49 18.11 -15.89
C LEU A 696 -10.66 17.35 -16.93
N LEU A 697 -9.79 18.06 -17.66
CA LEU A 697 -8.91 17.44 -18.66
C LEU A 697 -7.91 16.49 -17.99
N LYS A 698 -7.28 16.92 -16.88
CA LYS A 698 -6.36 16.10 -16.10
C LYS A 698 -7.08 14.92 -15.43
N GLU A 699 -8.28 15.11 -14.91
CA GLU A 699 -9.12 14.01 -14.41
C GLU A 699 -9.41 12.97 -15.49
N LYS A 700 -9.77 13.41 -16.71
CA LYS A 700 -10.01 12.49 -17.81
C LYS A 700 -8.74 11.77 -18.26
N GLU A 701 -7.61 12.47 -18.30
CA GLU A 701 -6.30 11.93 -18.68
C GLU A 701 -5.80 10.90 -17.66
N ILE A 702 -5.94 11.18 -16.36
CA ILE A 702 -5.41 10.36 -15.27
C ILE A 702 -6.38 9.26 -14.83
N LEU A 703 -7.67 9.59 -14.69
CA LEU A 703 -8.70 8.71 -14.11
C LEU A 703 -9.63 8.11 -15.17
N GLY A 704 -9.62 8.60 -16.41
CA GLY A 704 -10.51 8.13 -17.48
C GLY A 704 -11.97 8.60 -17.35
N ILE A 705 -12.34 9.30 -16.29
CA ILE A 705 -13.69 9.83 -16.01
C ILE A 705 -13.61 11.25 -15.45
N PHE A 706 -14.67 12.03 -15.61
CA PHE A 706 -14.78 13.35 -14.99
C PHE A 706 -15.40 13.22 -13.59
N VAL A 707 -14.69 13.66 -12.56
CA VAL A 707 -15.10 13.52 -11.15
C VAL A 707 -15.66 14.83 -10.61
N SER A 708 -15.06 15.95 -10.99
CA SER A 708 -15.44 17.28 -10.51
C SER A 708 -16.64 17.90 -11.24
N GLY A 709 -17.15 17.25 -12.29
CA GLY A 709 -18.35 17.67 -13.03
C GLY A 709 -18.26 17.35 -14.52
N HIS A 710 -19.24 17.76 -15.31
CA HIS A 710 -19.31 17.45 -16.74
C HIS A 710 -18.70 18.59 -17.59
N PRO A 711 -18.02 18.31 -18.72
CA PRO A 711 -17.43 19.36 -19.57
C PRO A 711 -18.43 20.43 -20.05
N LEU A 712 -19.70 20.04 -20.22
CA LEU A 712 -20.81 20.94 -20.62
C LEU A 712 -21.49 21.66 -19.43
N ASP A 713 -20.97 21.54 -18.21
CA ASP A 713 -21.54 22.23 -17.05
C ASP A 713 -21.53 23.75 -17.22
N GLY A 714 -22.63 24.38 -16.79
CA GLY A 714 -22.93 25.79 -17.00
C GLY A 714 -23.48 26.14 -18.40
N LEU A 715 -23.45 25.22 -19.37
CA LEU A 715 -23.90 25.48 -20.75
C LEU A 715 -25.32 24.98 -21.06
N LYS A 716 -26.11 24.57 -20.05
CA LYS A 716 -27.47 24.02 -20.22
C LYS A 716 -28.36 24.91 -21.11
N THR A 717 -28.39 26.22 -20.84
CA THR A 717 -29.18 27.20 -21.60
C THR A 717 -28.67 27.37 -23.03
N TYR A 718 -27.36 27.31 -23.23
CA TYR A 718 -26.74 27.36 -24.56
C TYR A 718 -27.10 26.12 -25.39
N CYS A 719 -26.95 24.93 -24.81
CA CYS A 719 -27.30 23.66 -25.43
C CYS A 719 -28.80 23.57 -25.75
N ALA A 720 -29.67 24.04 -24.84
CA ALA A 720 -31.11 24.07 -25.05
C ALA A 720 -31.51 24.97 -26.23
N LYS A 721 -30.95 26.19 -26.34
CA LYS A 721 -31.23 27.11 -27.46
C LYS A 721 -30.79 26.58 -28.83
N ARG A 722 -29.79 25.71 -28.87
CA ARG A 722 -29.27 25.06 -30.09
C ARG A 722 -29.75 23.62 -30.29
N SER A 723 -30.65 23.14 -29.45
CA SER A 723 -31.29 21.84 -29.60
C SER A 723 -32.67 21.99 -30.21
N ARG A 724 -32.97 21.26 -31.28
CA ARG A 724 -34.27 21.29 -31.97
C ARG A 724 -34.75 19.88 -32.26
N ASN A 725 -36.05 19.64 -32.09
CA ASN A 725 -36.73 18.34 -32.31
C ASN A 725 -36.11 17.16 -31.52
N THR A 726 -35.59 17.39 -30.31
CA THR A 726 -34.93 16.35 -29.49
C THR A 726 -35.89 15.54 -28.60
N LYS A 727 -37.22 15.71 -28.72
CA LYS A 727 -38.20 15.03 -27.86
C LYS A 727 -38.06 13.49 -27.91
N LYS A 728 -37.95 12.89 -29.10
CA LYS A 728 -37.74 11.45 -29.25
C LYS A 728 -36.36 10.99 -28.73
N MET A 729 -35.35 11.87 -28.72
CA MET A 729 -34.04 11.56 -28.15
C MET A 729 -34.06 11.42 -26.63
N LYS A 730 -34.97 12.13 -25.95
CA LYS A 730 -35.14 12.07 -24.49
C LYS A 730 -36.00 10.89 -24.01
N MET A 731 -36.75 10.26 -24.90
CA MET A 731 -37.66 9.16 -24.54
C MET A 731 -36.92 7.83 -24.34
N ASN A 732 -37.44 6.97 -23.46
CA ASN A 732 -36.94 5.60 -23.32
C ASN A 732 -37.33 4.74 -24.55
N PHE A 733 -36.63 3.62 -24.75
CA PHE A 733 -36.84 2.76 -25.92
C PHE A 733 -38.24 2.13 -25.96
N GLU A 734 -38.85 1.86 -24.80
CA GLU A 734 -40.18 1.27 -24.69
C GLU A 734 -41.26 2.21 -25.26
N LYS A 735 -41.26 3.49 -24.87
CA LYS A 735 -42.18 4.50 -25.43
C LYS A 735 -41.92 4.75 -26.92
N LEU A 736 -40.66 4.75 -27.35
CA LEU A 736 -40.32 4.91 -28.77
C LEU A 736 -40.81 3.72 -29.60
N LEU A 737 -40.76 2.50 -29.06
CA LEU A 737 -41.25 1.30 -29.73
C LEU A 737 -42.78 1.31 -29.83
N GLU A 738 -43.49 1.79 -28.82
CA GLU A 738 -44.94 2.00 -28.90
C GLU A 738 -45.33 3.02 -29.96
N ILE A 739 -44.58 4.12 -30.05
CA ILE A 739 -44.77 5.15 -31.08
C ILE A 739 -44.48 4.57 -32.46
N ASP A 740 -43.38 3.84 -32.65
CA ASP A 740 -43.03 3.24 -33.95
C ASP A 740 -44.04 2.15 -34.37
N LYS A 741 -44.58 1.38 -33.42
CA LYS A 741 -45.67 0.42 -33.69
C LYS A 741 -46.97 1.10 -34.11
N LYS A 742 -47.26 2.31 -33.62
CA LYS A 742 -48.44 3.10 -34.00
C LYS A 742 -48.25 3.83 -35.33
N GLU A 743 -47.05 4.39 -35.56
CA GLU A 743 -46.72 5.15 -36.78
C GLU A 743 -46.46 4.22 -37.96
N ASN A 744 -45.90 3.02 -37.71
CA ASN A 744 -45.52 2.04 -38.72
C ASN A 744 -46.03 0.62 -38.39
N PRO A 745 -47.36 0.42 -38.27
CA PRO A 745 -47.94 -0.86 -37.87
C PRO A 745 -47.58 -2.00 -38.83
N GLU A 746 -47.37 -1.69 -40.11
CA GLU A 746 -47.02 -2.66 -41.16
C GLU A 746 -45.67 -3.36 -40.92
N LYS A 747 -44.74 -2.72 -40.21
CA LYS A 747 -43.41 -3.26 -39.86
C LYS A 747 -43.46 -4.36 -38.79
N TYR A 748 -44.59 -4.48 -38.09
CA TYR A 748 -44.77 -5.34 -36.92
C TYR A 748 -45.92 -6.36 -37.10
N LEU A 749 -46.47 -6.48 -38.32
CA LEU A 749 -47.41 -7.54 -38.66
C LEU A 749 -46.63 -8.87 -38.85
N PRO A 750 -47.15 -10.00 -38.37
CA PRO A 750 -46.56 -11.32 -38.65
C PRO A 750 -46.71 -11.65 -40.14
N GLU A 751 -45.65 -12.12 -40.78
CA GLU A 751 -45.68 -12.61 -42.16
C GLU A 751 -46.64 -13.81 -42.27
N ASN A 752 -47.73 -13.67 -43.03
CA ASN A 752 -48.58 -14.79 -43.40
C ASN A 752 -48.04 -15.44 -44.69
N PRO A 753 -47.74 -16.76 -44.68
CA PRO A 753 -47.21 -17.46 -45.84
C PRO A 753 -48.36 -17.87 -46.77
N SER A 754 -48.88 -16.95 -47.58
CA SER A 754 -49.62 -17.25 -48.81
C SER A 754 -50.12 -15.98 -49.50
N GLN A 755 -49.32 -15.46 -50.44
CA GLN A 755 -49.77 -14.98 -51.76
C GLN A 755 -48.56 -14.47 -52.55
N GLU A 756 -48.25 -15.18 -53.64
CA GLU A 756 -47.31 -14.73 -54.67
C GLU A 756 -47.96 -13.62 -55.53
N ASN A 757 -47.16 -12.59 -55.80
CA ASN A 757 -47.25 -11.58 -56.85
C ASN A 757 -48.44 -10.58 -56.82
N SER A 758 -48.14 -9.36 -56.38
CA SER A 758 -48.25 -8.16 -57.24
C SER A 758 -47.58 -6.93 -56.62
N GLU A 759 -46.70 -6.31 -57.41
CA GLU A 759 -46.32 -4.89 -57.42
C GLU A 759 -45.56 -4.28 -56.22
N ASN A 760 -44.38 -3.72 -56.54
CA ASN A 760 -43.58 -2.85 -55.69
C ASN A 760 -44.46 -1.86 -54.90
N PRO A 761 -44.45 -1.88 -53.54
CA PRO A 761 -44.84 -0.71 -52.81
C PRO A 761 -43.76 0.33 -53.07
N ALA A 762 -44.09 1.30 -53.92
CA ALA A 762 -43.31 2.50 -54.13
C ALA A 762 -42.75 2.99 -52.80
N LYS A 763 -41.44 3.26 -52.77
CA LYS A 763 -40.73 3.93 -51.67
C LYS A 763 -41.61 5.03 -51.08
N LYS A 764 -42.32 4.74 -49.99
CA LYS A 764 -42.85 5.80 -49.13
C LYS A 764 -41.61 6.47 -48.57
N GLU A 765 -41.34 7.69 -49.05
CA GLU A 765 -40.34 8.55 -48.44
C GLU A 765 -40.70 8.70 -46.97
N PHE A 766 -40.03 7.95 -46.10
CA PHE A 766 -40.04 8.22 -44.68
C PHE A 766 -39.56 9.66 -44.52
N LYS A 767 -40.43 10.51 -43.99
CA LYS A 767 -40.09 11.90 -43.68
C LYS A 767 -39.00 11.85 -42.61
N GLU A 768 -37.75 11.98 -43.04
CA GLU A 768 -36.59 11.86 -42.16
C GLU A 768 -36.66 12.98 -41.11
N GLU A 769 -36.87 12.61 -39.85
CA GLU A 769 -36.96 13.58 -38.76
C GLU A 769 -35.58 14.20 -38.54
N ILE A 770 -35.46 15.49 -38.81
CA ILE A 770 -34.21 16.23 -38.65
C ILE A 770 -34.12 16.75 -37.22
N VAL A 771 -33.05 16.35 -36.54
CA VAL A 771 -32.73 16.73 -35.16
C VAL A 771 -31.45 17.56 -35.17
N GLN A 772 -31.42 18.58 -34.31
CA GLN A 772 -30.21 19.33 -34.00
C GLN A 772 -29.90 19.19 -32.50
N THR A 773 -28.65 18.87 -32.16
CA THR A 773 -28.21 18.76 -30.76
C THR A 773 -26.73 19.09 -30.62
N VAL A 774 -26.30 19.30 -29.38
CA VAL A 774 -24.92 19.57 -28.97
C VAL A 774 -24.43 18.43 -28.09
N GLY A 775 -23.21 17.95 -28.32
CA GLY A 775 -22.60 16.90 -27.49
C GLY A 775 -21.09 17.00 -27.45
N TYR A 776 -20.50 16.52 -26.37
CA TYR A 776 -19.07 16.42 -26.17
C TYR A 776 -18.57 15.08 -26.71
N ILE A 777 -17.58 15.09 -27.61
CA ILE A 777 -17.05 13.86 -28.21
C ILE A 777 -16.20 13.12 -27.16
N THR A 778 -16.66 11.93 -26.76
CA THR A 778 -15.95 11.06 -25.82
C THR A 778 -15.15 9.96 -26.49
N ASP A 779 -15.56 9.55 -27.70
CA ASP A 779 -14.93 8.46 -28.44
C ASP A 779 -15.15 8.67 -29.94
N TYR A 780 -14.14 8.35 -30.75
CA TYR A 780 -14.20 8.40 -32.21
C TYR A 780 -13.58 7.14 -32.80
N ARG A 781 -14.37 6.42 -33.61
CA ARG A 781 -13.89 5.24 -34.33
C ARG A 781 -14.18 5.32 -35.83
N LYS A 782 -13.26 4.79 -36.63
CA LYS A 782 -13.40 4.62 -38.07
C LYS A 782 -13.71 3.15 -38.37
N VAL A 783 -14.74 2.90 -39.17
CA VAL A 783 -15.13 1.54 -39.58
C VAL A 783 -15.16 1.47 -41.10
N VAL A 784 -14.43 0.51 -41.67
CA VAL A 784 -14.48 0.23 -43.10
C VAL A 784 -15.71 -0.63 -43.38
N THR A 785 -16.60 -0.15 -44.24
CA THR A 785 -17.83 -0.85 -44.63
C THR A 785 -17.52 -2.06 -45.53
N LYS A 786 -18.50 -2.96 -45.69
CA LYS A 786 -18.44 -4.08 -46.66
C LYS A 786 -18.17 -3.63 -48.12
N THR A 787 -18.37 -2.35 -48.43
CA THR A 787 -18.09 -1.74 -49.75
C THR A 787 -16.69 -1.13 -49.87
N GLY A 788 -15.82 -1.30 -48.86
CA GLY A 788 -14.46 -0.75 -48.82
C GLY A 788 -14.37 0.74 -48.44
N LYS A 789 -15.52 1.42 -48.23
CA LYS A 789 -15.56 2.85 -47.86
C LYS A 789 -15.59 3.05 -46.35
N THR A 790 -14.84 4.03 -45.85
CA THR A 790 -14.72 4.33 -44.41
C THR A 790 -15.87 5.19 -43.90
N MET A 791 -16.51 4.79 -42.79
CA MET A 791 -17.48 5.58 -42.02
C MET A 791 -16.89 5.99 -40.68
N GLY A 792 -17.28 7.16 -40.18
CA GLY A 792 -16.92 7.65 -38.85
C GLY A 792 -18.07 7.51 -37.87
N PHE A 793 -17.79 7.07 -36.65
CA PHE A 793 -18.75 7.02 -35.55
C PHE A 793 -18.20 7.81 -34.37
N LEU A 794 -18.92 8.85 -33.95
CA LEU A 794 -18.59 9.65 -32.78
C LEU A 794 -19.57 9.31 -31.66
N LYS A 795 -19.08 8.88 -30.50
CA LYS A 795 -19.91 8.87 -29.30
C LYS A 795 -19.88 10.26 -28.68
N CYS A 796 -21.05 10.77 -28.38
CA CYS A 796 -21.22 12.10 -27.83
C CYS A 796 -22.03 12.04 -26.54
N GLU A 797 -21.47 12.60 -25.48
CA GLU A 797 -22.20 12.86 -24.23
C GLU A 797 -22.89 14.21 -24.33
N GLY A 798 -24.22 14.19 -24.27
CA GLY A 798 -25.05 15.39 -24.26
C GLY A 798 -25.46 15.74 -22.84
N PHE A 799 -25.96 16.96 -22.62
CA PHE A 799 -26.39 17.37 -21.28
C PHE A 799 -27.60 16.58 -20.76
N ASP A 800 -28.56 16.25 -21.63
CA ASP A 800 -29.81 15.56 -21.26
C ASP A 800 -29.83 14.06 -21.66
N PHE A 801 -28.99 13.65 -22.62
CA PHE A 801 -28.95 12.30 -23.18
C PHE A 801 -27.68 12.09 -24.01
N ASP A 802 -27.21 10.85 -24.03
CA ASP A 802 -26.10 10.44 -24.90
C ASP A 802 -26.61 10.01 -26.27
N PHE A 803 -25.77 10.22 -27.27
CA PHE A 803 -26.08 9.86 -28.64
C PHE A 803 -24.83 9.58 -29.44
N GLU A 804 -25.00 8.97 -30.61
CA GLU A 804 -23.89 8.74 -31.51
C GLU A 804 -24.12 9.46 -32.84
N VAL A 805 -23.07 10.02 -33.42
CA VAL A 805 -23.10 10.65 -34.73
C VAL A 805 -22.45 9.75 -35.75
N VAL A 806 -23.18 9.47 -36.84
CA VAL A 806 -22.68 8.69 -37.97
C VAL A 806 -22.30 9.64 -39.10
N ILE A 807 -21.03 9.58 -39.50
CA ILE A 807 -20.45 10.37 -40.59
C ILE A 807 -20.23 9.44 -41.79
N PHE A 808 -20.91 9.73 -42.89
CA PHE A 808 -20.81 8.93 -44.11
C PHE A 808 -19.49 9.16 -44.85
N PRO A 809 -19.07 8.22 -45.72
CA PRO A 809 -17.76 8.28 -46.36
C PRO A 809 -17.51 9.54 -47.18
N LYS A 810 -18.56 10.10 -47.81
CA LYS A 810 -18.47 11.33 -48.59
C LYS A 810 -18.13 12.57 -47.76
N ASP A 811 -18.45 12.54 -46.46
CA ASP A 811 -18.29 13.67 -45.54
C ASP A 811 -17.10 13.45 -44.60
N ILE A 812 -16.52 12.24 -44.54
CA ILE A 812 -15.44 11.91 -43.60
C ILE A 812 -14.17 12.70 -43.91
N GLU A 813 -13.83 12.91 -45.18
CA GLU A 813 -12.65 13.68 -45.61
C GLU A 813 -12.75 15.16 -45.18
N LYS A 814 -13.97 15.70 -45.07
CA LYS A 814 -14.21 17.09 -44.65
C LYS A 814 -13.94 17.33 -43.16
N TYR A 815 -14.04 16.29 -42.33
CA TYR A 815 -13.99 16.40 -40.88
C TYR A 815 -12.83 15.61 -40.25
N ALA A 816 -12.17 14.71 -40.98
CA ALA A 816 -11.17 13.77 -40.46
C ALA A 816 -9.96 14.41 -39.77
N GLU A 817 -9.50 15.58 -40.22
CA GLU A 817 -8.38 16.30 -39.59
C GLU A 817 -8.77 17.09 -38.32
N LYS A 818 -10.06 17.17 -37.99
CA LYS A 818 -10.60 17.99 -36.88
C LYS A 818 -11.32 17.17 -35.80
N LEU A 819 -11.30 15.84 -35.90
CA LEU A 819 -12.00 14.96 -34.96
C LEU A 819 -11.00 14.41 -33.95
N ASP A 820 -10.79 15.16 -32.89
CA ASP A 820 -10.11 14.71 -31.68
C ASP A 820 -11.13 14.47 -30.57
N SER A 821 -10.86 13.48 -29.70
CA SER A 821 -11.53 13.40 -28.40
C SER A 821 -11.25 14.71 -27.66
N ASN A 822 -12.26 15.29 -27.00
CA ASN A 822 -12.25 16.61 -26.32
C ASN A 822 -12.79 17.82 -27.09
N LEU A 823 -13.49 17.61 -28.20
CA LEU A 823 -14.19 18.68 -28.92
C LEU A 823 -15.70 18.58 -28.74
N VAL A 824 -16.38 19.73 -28.80
CA VAL A 824 -17.84 19.81 -28.79
C VAL A 824 -18.35 19.83 -30.22
N VAL A 825 -19.36 19.00 -30.48
CA VAL A 825 -20.00 18.92 -31.78
C VAL A 825 -21.42 19.45 -31.71
N ILE A 826 -21.76 20.30 -32.68
CA ILE A 826 -23.13 20.70 -32.97
C ILE A 826 -23.51 19.96 -34.26
N VAL A 827 -24.37 18.97 -34.11
CA VAL A 827 -24.80 18.10 -35.21
C VAL A 827 -26.24 18.43 -35.60
N THR A 828 -26.47 18.57 -36.90
CA THR A 828 -27.81 18.57 -37.49
C THR A 828 -27.90 17.41 -38.46
N GLY A 829 -28.89 16.54 -38.29
CA GLY A 829 -28.95 15.30 -39.05
C GLY A 829 -30.26 14.54 -38.92
N GLY A 830 -30.40 13.49 -39.72
CA GLY A 830 -31.55 12.59 -39.62
C GLY A 830 -31.42 11.69 -38.40
N LEU A 831 -32.49 11.60 -37.59
CA LEU A 831 -32.55 10.68 -36.47
C LEU A 831 -32.76 9.25 -36.96
N ASP A 832 -31.91 8.34 -36.51
CA ASP A 832 -32.01 6.91 -36.75
C ASP A 832 -32.02 6.15 -35.41
N ILE A 833 -33.12 5.44 -35.15
CA ILE A 833 -33.35 4.69 -33.91
C ILE A 833 -33.29 3.21 -34.24
N ASN A 834 -32.28 2.54 -33.70
CA ASN A 834 -32.15 1.09 -33.79
C ASN A 834 -32.71 0.44 -32.53
N PHE A 835 -33.87 -0.21 -32.66
CA PHE A 835 -34.57 -0.88 -31.56
C PHE A 835 -33.92 -2.19 -31.13
N GLU A 836 -33.24 -2.90 -32.04
CA GLU A 836 -32.56 -4.17 -31.75
C GLU A 836 -31.35 -3.95 -30.85
N TYR A 837 -30.53 -2.94 -31.16
CA TYR A 837 -29.33 -2.59 -30.38
C TYR A 837 -29.55 -1.48 -29.36
N LYS A 838 -30.80 -1.06 -29.13
CA LYS A 838 -31.19 0.06 -28.26
C LYS A 838 -30.26 1.27 -28.43
N ARG A 839 -30.09 1.73 -29.68
CA ARG A 839 -29.16 2.82 -30.02
C ARG A 839 -29.86 3.94 -30.76
N LYS A 840 -29.55 5.18 -30.36
CA LYS A 840 -29.99 6.42 -31.02
C LYS A 840 -28.80 7.02 -31.74
N SER A 841 -28.92 7.18 -33.05
CA SER A 841 -27.85 7.74 -33.86
C SER A 841 -28.35 8.89 -34.72
N ILE A 842 -27.49 9.85 -34.97
CA ILE A 842 -27.77 10.99 -35.83
C ILE A 842 -26.91 10.85 -37.08
N ARG A 843 -27.57 10.67 -38.23
CA ARG A 843 -26.91 10.70 -39.54
C ARG A 843 -26.59 12.16 -39.87
N ALA A 844 -25.33 12.54 -39.70
CA ALA A 844 -24.90 13.94 -39.84
C ALA A 844 -25.17 14.45 -41.26
N LYS A 845 -25.95 15.53 -41.37
CA LYS A 845 -26.09 16.34 -42.60
C LYS A 845 -25.20 17.58 -42.52
N GLU A 846 -25.11 18.17 -41.33
CA GLU A 846 -24.20 19.26 -41.01
C GLU A 846 -23.53 18.98 -39.67
N LEU A 847 -22.20 19.13 -39.64
CA LEU A 847 -21.39 18.96 -38.45
C LEU A 847 -20.55 20.24 -38.25
N LYS A 848 -20.72 20.90 -37.10
CA LYS A 848 -19.82 21.97 -36.64
C LYS A 848 -19.07 21.48 -35.42
N ILE A 849 -17.75 21.55 -35.48
CA ILE A 849 -16.84 21.16 -34.40
C ILE A 849 -16.25 22.44 -33.83
N THR A 850 -16.20 22.53 -32.50
CA THR A 850 -15.67 23.69 -31.78
C THR A 850 -15.05 23.22 -30.47
N SER A 851 -14.15 24.02 -29.90
CA SER A 851 -13.64 23.77 -28.55
C SER A 851 -14.67 24.19 -27.49
N ILE A 852 -14.54 23.61 -26.30
CA ILE A 852 -15.35 24.01 -25.15
C ILE A 852 -15.14 25.48 -24.79
N SER A 853 -13.90 25.97 -24.89
CA SER A 853 -13.53 27.35 -24.56
C SER A 853 -14.22 28.35 -25.49
N MET A 854 -14.30 28.06 -26.79
CA MET A 854 -15.02 28.90 -27.76
C MET A 854 -16.54 28.92 -27.52
N ILE A 855 -17.15 27.79 -27.12
CA ILE A 855 -18.57 27.77 -26.77
C ILE A 855 -18.83 28.61 -25.53
N ARG A 856 -17.97 28.49 -24.51
CA ARG A 856 -18.10 29.27 -23.27
C ARG A 856 -17.91 30.76 -23.52
N GLU A 857 -16.98 31.15 -24.40
CA GLU A 857 -16.82 32.53 -24.84
C GLU A 857 -18.08 33.06 -25.54
N GLN A 858 -18.61 32.32 -26.53
CA GLN A 858 -19.89 32.65 -27.16
C GLN A 858 -21.05 32.75 -26.16
N ALA A 859 -21.06 31.89 -25.14
CA ALA A 859 -22.07 31.91 -24.09
C ALA A 859 -21.89 33.10 -23.14
N ARG A 860 -20.67 33.57 -22.87
CA ARG A 860 -20.40 34.80 -22.10
C ARG A 860 -20.83 36.03 -22.89
N ASP A 861 -20.49 36.11 -24.17
CA ASP A 861 -20.88 37.21 -25.05
C ASP A 861 -22.41 37.34 -25.17
N LEU A 862 -23.11 36.22 -25.07
CA LEU A 862 -24.57 36.15 -25.06
C LEU A 862 -25.19 36.36 -23.66
N GLY A 863 -24.39 36.60 -22.62
CA GLY A 863 -24.83 36.80 -21.24
C GLY A 863 -25.49 35.59 -20.58
N ILE A 864 -25.24 34.39 -21.12
CA ILE A 864 -25.87 33.12 -20.70
C ILE A 864 -24.92 32.18 -19.96
N PHE A 865 -23.67 32.58 -19.76
CA PHE A 865 -22.66 31.86 -18.98
C PHE A 865 -21.85 32.84 -18.14
N ASP A 866 -21.75 32.57 -16.84
CA ASP A 866 -20.92 33.31 -15.89
C ASP A 866 -19.87 32.35 -15.32
N GLY A 867 -18.61 32.59 -15.69
CA GLY A 867 -17.47 31.76 -15.28
C GLY A 867 -17.09 31.91 -13.80
N SER A 868 -17.75 32.81 -13.05
CA SER A 868 -17.45 33.08 -11.64
C SER A 868 -18.26 32.23 -10.65
N ARG A 869 -19.28 31.49 -11.11
CA ARG A 869 -20.05 30.58 -10.22
C ARG A 869 -19.28 29.30 -9.97
N ARG A 870 -18.50 29.29 -8.87
CA ARG A 870 -18.07 28.05 -8.20
C ARG A 870 -19.32 27.25 -7.83
N PHE A 871 -19.64 26.22 -8.61
CA PHE A 871 -20.61 25.21 -8.18
C PHE A 871 -19.89 24.24 -7.26
N ILE A 872 -19.96 24.52 -5.95
CA ILE A 872 -19.84 23.45 -4.96
C ILE A 872 -21.15 22.68 -5.03
N ASN A 873 -21.05 21.37 -5.15
CA ASN A 873 -22.12 20.44 -5.49
C ASN A 873 -23.13 20.24 -4.33
N ASN A 874 -23.75 21.31 -3.82
CA ASN A 874 -24.64 21.28 -2.64
C ASN A 874 -26.10 21.69 -2.92
N GLU A 875 -26.47 22.18 -4.11
CA GLU A 875 -27.83 22.72 -4.34
C GLU A 875 -28.66 22.01 -5.43
N LEU A 876 -28.49 20.70 -5.62
CA LEU A 876 -29.33 19.92 -6.54
C LEU A 876 -30.56 19.25 -5.90
N ASN A 877 -30.89 19.57 -4.64
CA ASN A 877 -32.11 19.10 -3.98
C ASN A 877 -33.22 20.16 -3.83
N ALA A 878 -33.08 21.35 -4.39
CA ALA A 878 -34.01 22.47 -4.14
C ALA A 878 -34.55 23.15 -5.40
N ILE A 879 -34.99 22.40 -6.43
CA ILE A 879 -35.98 22.92 -7.39
C ILE A 879 -36.95 21.78 -7.72
N LYS A 880 -38.02 21.68 -6.91
CA LYS A 880 -39.25 21.01 -7.31
C LYS A 880 -40.12 22.01 -8.10
N ASP A 881 -40.85 21.43 -9.05
CA ASP A 881 -41.92 21.99 -9.90
C ASP A 881 -42.50 23.34 -9.47
N GLU A 882 -42.46 24.34 -10.38
CA GLU A 882 -43.56 25.31 -10.53
C GLU A 882 -43.48 26.06 -11.89
N ASP A 883 -44.59 25.94 -12.63
CA ASP A 883 -45.19 26.79 -13.66
C ASP A 883 -44.51 27.08 -15.03
N GLU A 884 -44.91 26.24 -15.99
CA GLU A 884 -45.21 26.62 -17.38
C GLU A 884 -46.47 27.51 -17.45
N SER A 885 -46.33 28.82 -17.25
CA SER A 885 -47.23 29.82 -17.83
C SER A 885 -46.54 31.18 -17.79
N ILE A 886 -46.91 32.11 -18.67
CA ILE A 886 -46.28 33.43 -18.86
C ILE A 886 -45.08 33.41 -19.84
N GLY A 887 -45.33 32.98 -21.08
CA GLY A 887 -44.38 33.14 -22.19
C GLY A 887 -45.00 33.49 -23.54
N GLU A 888 -46.33 33.53 -23.68
CA GLU A 888 -47.00 33.65 -24.99
C GLU A 888 -47.42 35.08 -25.39
N GLU A 889 -47.27 36.10 -24.54
CA GLU A 889 -47.82 37.44 -24.83
C GLU A 889 -46.84 38.52 -25.32
N LYS A 890 -45.54 38.22 -25.51
CA LYS A 890 -44.57 39.23 -26.01
C LYS A 890 -43.97 38.95 -27.39
N ILE A 891 -44.49 37.97 -28.13
CA ILE A 891 -44.02 37.64 -29.49
C ILE A 891 -45.14 37.87 -30.51
N LYS A 892 -45.74 39.05 -30.48
CA LYS A 892 -46.47 39.63 -31.63
C LYS A 892 -46.26 41.13 -31.56
N ASN A 893 -45.17 41.60 -32.19
CA ASN A 893 -45.06 42.86 -32.93
C ASN A 893 -43.59 43.25 -33.07
N ASN A 894 -43.05 42.92 -34.25
CA ASN A 894 -42.12 43.72 -35.06
C ASN A 894 -41.11 42.81 -35.78
N SER A 895 -41.65 42.07 -36.73
CA SER A 895 -40.99 41.92 -38.03
C SER A 895 -41.22 43.22 -38.81
N GLU A 896 -40.16 43.98 -39.08
CA GLU A 896 -39.83 44.58 -40.39
C GLU A 896 -38.80 45.72 -40.26
N LYS A 897 -38.00 45.85 -41.33
CA LYS A 897 -37.03 46.92 -41.67
C LYS A 897 -35.63 46.85 -41.05
N TYR A 898 -34.75 46.17 -41.78
CA TYR A 898 -33.47 46.76 -42.12
C TYR A 898 -33.70 47.88 -43.15
N SER A 899 -33.18 49.09 -42.89
CA SER A 899 -32.36 49.91 -43.80
C SER A 899 -32.40 51.41 -43.48
N VAL A 900 -31.26 52.06 -43.72
CA VAL A 900 -31.00 53.51 -43.90
C VAL A 900 -30.52 54.31 -42.68
N LEU A 901 -29.21 54.66 -42.69
CA LEU A 901 -28.58 55.87 -42.11
C LEU A 901 -29.09 57.11 -42.87
N PRO A 902 -29.25 58.34 -42.32
CA PRO A 902 -28.17 59.04 -41.60
C PRO A 902 -28.58 60.14 -40.57
N GLU A 903 -27.53 60.71 -39.95
CA GLU A 903 -27.31 62.13 -39.60
C GLU A 903 -28.10 62.85 -38.48
N ASN A 904 -27.28 63.47 -37.62
CA ASN A 904 -27.53 64.57 -36.70
C ASN A 904 -28.21 64.24 -35.36
N PHE A 905 -27.35 64.00 -34.36
CA PHE A 905 -27.63 64.43 -32.99
C PHE A 905 -26.34 64.89 -32.29
N ASP A 906 -25.57 65.76 -32.95
CA ASP A 906 -24.65 66.69 -32.29
C ASP A 906 -25.43 67.96 -31.99
N GLU A 907 -25.80 68.15 -30.73
CA GLU A 907 -26.10 69.47 -30.12
C GLU A 907 -26.44 69.37 -28.62
N LYS A 908 -26.52 68.17 -28.04
CA LYS A 908 -26.80 68.00 -26.60
C LYS A 908 -25.57 67.67 -25.73
N LEU A 909 -24.44 67.28 -26.33
CA LEU A 909 -23.24 66.92 -25.57
C LEU A 909 -22.30 68.11 -25.30
N GLU A 910 -22.39 69.19 -26.10
CA GLU A 910 -21.57 70.40 -25.90
C GLU A 910 -21.97 71.23 -24.67
N LYS A 911 -23.08 70.91 -24.01
CA LYS A 911 -23.54 71.61 -22.80
C LYS A 911 -23.17 70.94 -21.48
N GLU A 912 -22.68 69.70 -21.50
CA GLU A 912 -22.29 68.96 -20.28
C GLU A 912 -20.77 68.90 -20.05
N ILE A 913 -19.95 69.38 -20.99
CA ILE A 913 -18.47 69.32 -20.87
C ILE A 913 -17.87 70.59 -20.24
N SER A 914 -18.64 71.65 -19.97
CA SER A 914 -18.10 72.88 -19.36
C SER A 914 -18.00 72.86 -17.83
N GLU A 915 -18.35 71.78 -17.14
CA GLU A 915 -18.26 71.71 -15.67
C GLU A 915 -17.88 70.30 -15.17
N ASN A 916 -16.61 69.91 -15.30
CA ASN A 916 -15.79 69.40 -14.19
C ASN A 916 -14.40 68.91 -14.65
N LYS A 917 -13.37 69.45 -13.99
CA LYS A 917 -11.96 69.12 -14.17
C LYS A 917 -11.62 67.77 -13.51
N GLY A 918 -10.98 66.89 -14.26
CA GLY A 918 -10.26 65.72 -13.75
C GLY A 918 -10.23 64.56 -14.76
N ILE A 919 -9.49 64.69 -15.87
CA ILE A 919 -9.32 63.60 -16.86
C ILE A 919 -7.96 62.91 -16.62
N GLU A 920 -8.00 61.60 -16.35
CA GLU A 920 -6.84 60.70 -16.34
C GLU A 920 -6.40 60.38 -17.77
N ILE A 921 -5.14 60.65 -18.10
CA ILE A 921 -4.53 60.31 -19.39
C ILE A 921 -4.25 58.80 -19.41
N GLN A 922 -4.83 58.05 -20.36
CA GLN A 922 -4.63 56.59 -20.48
C GLN A 922 -3.31 56.27 -21.18
N GLU A 923 -2.47 55.42 -20.58
CA GLU A 923 -1.22 54.94 -21.20
C GLU A 923 -1.44 53.61 -21.91
N PHE A 924 -0.92 53.47 -23.12
CA PHE A 924 -0.97 52.24 -23.89
C PHE A 924 0.45 51.75 -24.22
N ILE A 925 0.76 50.53 -23.76
CA ILE A 925 2.10 49.94 -23.87
C ILE A 925 2.15 49.01 -25.07
N VAL A 926 3.12 49.25 -25.95
CA VAL A 926 3.39 48.43 -27.14
C VAL A 926 4.66 47.62 -26.89
N ASN A 927 4.49 46.29 -26.79
CA ASN A 927 5.59 45.36 -26.61
C ASN A 927 6.28 45.11 -27.95
N ILE A 928 7.56 45.44 -28.05
CA ILE A 928 8.32 45.22 -29.29
C ILE A 928 8.84 43.78 -29.30
N PRO A 929 8.49 42.98 -30.34
CA PRO A 929 8.92 41.58 -30.40
C PRO A 929 10.44 41.46 -30.60
N PRO A 930 11.08 40.36 -30.14
CA PRO A 930 12.53 40.20 -30.21
C PRO A 930 13.13 40.23 -31.63
N ILE A 931 12.30 39.98 -32.64
CA ILE A 931 12.65 39.89 -34.07
C ILE A 931 12.68 41.26 -34.79
N ALA A 932 12.12 42.33 -34.20
CA ALA A 932 12.03 43.65 -34.83
C ALA A 932 13.41 44.30 -35.05
N LYS A 933 13.65 44.84 -36.25
CA LYS A 933 14.88 45.54 -36.63
C LYS A 933 14.77 47.04 -36.39
N LYS A 934 15.91 47.74 -36.48
CA LYS A 934 15.98 49.20 -36.28
C LYS A 934 15.15 49.97 -37.31
N GLU A 935 15.06 49.48 -38.54
CA GLU A 935 14.19 50.08 -39.57
C GLU A 935 12.70 50.02 -39.20
N ASP A 936 12.24 48.91 -38.60
CA ASP A 936 10.83 48.74 -38.19
C ASP A 936 10.40 49.74 -37.11
N LEU A 937 11.33 50.16 -36.25
CA LEU A 937 11.11 51.19 -35.24
C LEU A 937 11.00 52.60 -35.84
N PHE A 938 11.66 52.86 -36.97
CA PHE A 938 11.50 54.12 -37.70
C PHE A 938 10.15 54.16 -38.43
N ASP A 939 9.76 53.07 -39.08
CA ASP A 939 8.44 52.94 -39.72
C ASP A 939 7.30 53.09 -38.70
N PHE A 940 7.46 52.52 -37.51
CA PHE A 940 6.49 52.67 -36.42
C PHE A 940 6.38 54.11 -35.92
N LYS A 941 7.52 54.81 -35.81
CA LYS A 941 7.54 56.23 -35.42
C LYS A 941 6.86 57.10 -36.48
N ASP A 942 7.13 56.87 -37.75
CA ASP A 942 6.50 57.59 -38.86
C ASP A 942 4.99 57.33 -38.94
N PHE A 943 4.55 56.10 -38.63
CA PHE A 943 3.12 55.77 -38.51
C PHE A 943 2.45 56.54 -37.38
N LEU A 944 3.06 56.58 -36.19
CA LEU A 944 2.54 57.29 -35.03
C LEU A 944 2.45 58.81 -35.26
N GLN A 945 3.43 59.40 -35.94
CA GLN A 945 3.43 60.84 -36.26
C GLN A 945 2.34 61.25 -37.27
N LYS A 946 1.76 60.29 -38.00
CA LYS A 946 0.65 60.52 -38.95
C LYS A 946 -0.73 60.30 -38.33
N GLN A 947 -0.83 59.88 -37.06
CA GLN A 947 -2.10 59.71 -36.36
C GLN A 947 -2.60 61.04 -35.78
N GLU A 948 -3.91 61.17 -35.58
CA GLU A 948 -4.50 62.32 -34.90
C GLU A 948 -4.10 62.36 -33.43
N ILE A 949 -3.62 63.52 -32.99
CA ILE A 949 -3.18 63.77 -31.61
C ILE A 949 -4.38 63.63 -30.66
N GLY A 950 -4.22 62.89 -29.55
CA GLY A 950 -5.30 62.64 -28.58
C GLY A 950 -4.82 62.34 -27.17
N GLU A 951 -5.69 61.79 -26.33
CA GLU A 951 -5.48 61.62 -24.88
C GLU A 951 -4.85 60.28 -24.48
N ILE A 952 -4.49 59.42 -25.44
CA ILE A 952 -3.87 58.11 -25.18
C ILE A 952 -2.38 58.18 -25.46
N LYS A 953 -1.56 57.99 -24.42
CA LYS A 953 -0.11 58.12 -24.49
C LYS A 953 0.56 56.79 -24.85
N ILE A 954 1.43 56.78 -25.86
CA ILE A 954 2.05 55.53 -26.32
C ILE A 954 3.42 55.31 -25.67
N ILE A 955 3.59 54.16 -25.02
CA ILE A 955 4.83 53.73 -24.37
C ILE A 955 5.34 52.47 -25.09
N LEU A 956 6.63 52.41 -25.40
CA LEU A 956 7.27 51.22 -25.97
C LEU A 956 7.90 50.38 -24.87
N ASP A 957 7.64 49.07 -24.87
CA ASP A 957 8.36 48.13 -24.02
C ASP A 957 9.40 47.35 -24.86
N LEU A 958 10.67 47.68 -24.62
CA LEU A 958 11.82 47.04 -25.24
C LEU A 958 12.38 46.00 -24.26
N ARG A 959 11.81 44.79 -24.28
CA ARG A 959 12.28 43.64 -23.47
C ARG A 959 12.35 43.96 -21.97
N GLY A 960 11.30 44.56 -21.42
CA GLY A 960 11.16 44.92 -20.01
C GLY A 960 11.57 46.35 -19.67
N GLN A 961 12.10 47.13 -20.63
CA GLN A 961 12.40 48.55 -20.45
C GLN A 961 11.34 49.42 -21.15
N LYS A 962 10.49 50.06 -20.36
CA LYS A 962 9.45 50.98 -20.82
C LYS A 962 10.04 52.35 -21.19
N LYS A 963 9.79 52.81 -22.41
CA LYS A 963 10.25 54.10 -22.92
C LYS A 963 9.10 54.87 -23.54
N ASP A 964 8.86 56.06 -23.02
CA ASP A 964 7.85 56.98 -23.52
C ASP A 964 8.19 57.49 -24.91
N THR A 965 7.23 57.45 -25.82
CA THR A 965 7.41 57.96 -27.19
C THR A 965 7.17 59.48 -27.30
N ASN A 966 6.59 60.09 -26.25
CA ASN A 966 6.11 61.48 -26.24
C ASN A 966 5.06 61.79 -27.33
N ILE A 967 4.42 60.77 -27.91
CA ILE A 967 3.35 60.91 -28.89
C ILE A 967 2.07 60.36 -28.26
N SER A 968 0.99 61.15 -28.36
CA SER A 968 -0.33 60.75 -27.90
C SER A 968 -1.29 60.70 -29.08
N ILE A 969 -2.15 59.68 -29.12
CA ILE A 969 -3.07 59.43 -30.23
C ILE A 969 -4.51 59.36 -29.75
N LYS A 970 -5.45 59.66 -30.65
CA LYS A 970 -6.89 59.71 -30.33
C LYS A 970 -7.59 58.35 -30.40
N ASN A 971 -7.11 57.43 -31.24
CA ASN A 971 -7.75 56.13 -31.47
C ASN A 971 -6.72 54.99 -31.56
N LEU A 972 -6.90 53.96 -30.72
CA LEU A 972 -6.05 52.77 -30.67
C LEU A 972 -6.29 51.76 -31.78
N GLY A 973 -7.43 51.81 -32.48
CA GLY A 973 -7.82 50.83 -33.49
C GLY A 973 -6.84 50.74 -34.65
N ASN A 974 -6.42 51.90 -35.19
CA ASN A 974 -5.43 51.95 -36.28
C ASN A 974 -4.07 51.44 -35.83
N LEU A 975 -3.67 51.73 -34.58
CA LEU A 975 -2.42 51.27 -34.00
C LEU A 975 -2.42 49.74 -33.80
N LYS A 976 -3.50 49.17 -33.26
CA LYS A 976 -3.64 47.72 -33.07
C LYS A 976 -3.64 46.96 -34.39
N ASN A 977 -4.31 47.48 -35.42
CA ASN A 977 -4.29 46.88 -36.75
C ASN A 977 -2.90 46.95 -37.40
N TRP A 978 -2.21 48.09 -37.30
CA TRP A 978 -0.84 48.23 -37.81
C TRP A 978 0.13 47.27 -37.11
N ILE A 979 0.03 47.12 -35.78
CA ILE A 979 0.85 46.18 -35.01
C ILE A 979 0.55 44.73 -35.44
N GLY A 980 -0.72 44.35 -35.58
CA GLY A 980 -1.09 43.01 -36.02
C GLY A 980 -0.62 42.69 -37.44
N GLU A 981 -0.63 43.66 -38.37
CA GLU A 981 -0.15 43.46 -39.74
C GLU A 981 1.38 43.38 -39.85
N LYS A 982 2.12 44.16 -39.05
CA LYS A 982 3.58 44.26 -39.15
C LYS A 982 4.35 43.34 -38.21
N TRP A 983 3.82 43.09 -37.01
CA TRP A 983 4.52 42.39 -35.93
C TRP A 983 3.85 41.10 -35.46
N GLY A 984 2.61 40.84 -35.89
CA GLY A 984 1.88 39.59 -35.64
C GLY A 984 1.28 39.49 -34.25
#